data_AF-A0A7V5J0F6-F1
#
_entry.id   AF-A0A7V5J0F6-F1
#
_cell.length_a   1.000
_cell.length_b   1.000
_cell.length_c   1.000
_cell.angle_alpha   90.00
_cell.angle_beta   90.00
_cell.angle_gamma   90.00
#
_symmetry.space_group_name_H-M   'P 1'
#
loop_
_entity.id
_entity.type
_entity.pdbx_description
1 polymer ?
#
loop_
_entity_poly.entity_id
_entity_poly.type
_entity_poly.pdbx_seq_one_letter_code
_entity_poly.pdbx_strand_id
1 'polypeptide(L)'
;MHLRKIEIIGFKSFANKTALTFTRADGSHAAVTAVVGPNGSGKSNVSDALRWVMGEQSMKGLRAGKGRDIIFAGSTGKSRLNSATVTLYLDNPRREADMDFAQISLSRTVYRDGSGEYRLNDAKVRLADITDLLAKVGMGKGSFAVINQGMTDAFLTASPTELRSVIEDAAGVKVYRLRRNRALRKLARTIENLRKVDALLAELEPQLRVLKRQADRAAAAEEVAEEFRRKQKILYAHRCRLFQRRQAEDLRRREEIDKSVREKEAQVNALAEEISARAAEAVAGGGDREEKSLEQKTELEKRLRALAEEEALCRGRLELEKEKLAEEIAALKTRQPVNGAYVRKVLEKIISFLEKETAESGRDFSARALIDRLKKELIELCENVKQGTVKVDISARREELTRRCEERSARWRRRLEALRPEREKLLAELSRIDKFLLSRAAEERKEREKFFAQEEKLRRARAELDELRRRQSEIAVALARTQVREEDLAAAIREDLDLSLEELRADPLWDHPVEDEEKLAREVARLRAKHEAAGALDPLVIEEYRQTQERYDFLSGEARDLRLAEADLRRVAAEMEKKITAAFERTFGQINKLFDHYFRTVFGGGRARLKKIDLASEKDAADEESGAEAAEEASEETESDSRRPEKETSVGIVISVKPPGKKAIGLDMLSGGERSLVSLAFLFALIAHNPPPFVLLDEVEAALDEANARRFGLILRELSEKTQFVVITHNRETMRAAELLYGVTMGPDGASRLLSVRPENVAADGKIKEKV
;
A
#
# COMPACT_ATOMS: atom_id res chain seq x y z
N MET A 1 -45.17 63.04 -1.88
CA MET A 1 -43.93 63.77 -2.21
C MET A 1 -44.26 64.92 -3.16
N HIS A 2 -43.57 66.07 -3.13
CA HIS A 2 -43.88 67.24 -4.00
C HIS A 2 -42.62 67.90 -4.57
N LEU A 3 -42.76 68.59 -5.70
CA LEU A 3 -41.69 69.40 -6.29
C LEU A 3 -41.65 70.77 -5.60
N ARG A 4 -40.56 71.05 -4.89
CA ARG A 4 -40.36 72.31 -4.17
C ARG A 4 -39.72 73.36 -5.06
N LYS A 5 -38.63 73.00 -5.73
CA LYS A 5 -37.80 73.94 -6.49
C LYS A 5 -37.00 73.22 -7.57
N ILE A 6 -36.77 73.90 -8.69
CA ILE A 6 -35.76 73.51 -9.69
C ILE A 6 -34.76 74.67 -9.85
N GLU A 7 -33.47 74.35 -9.80
CA GLU A 7 -32.38 75.28 -10.08
C GLU A 7 -31.67 74.89 -11.36
N ILE A 8 -31.52 75.85 -12.28
CA ILE A 8 -30.96 75.66 -13.60
C ILE A 8 -29.78 76.62 -13.77
N ILE A 9 -28.60 76.12 -14.11
CA ILE A 9 -27.38 76.91 -14.30
C ILE A 9 -26.66 76.42 -15.56
N GLY A 10 -26.42 77.32 -16.50
CA GLY A 10 -25.66 77.05 -17.72
C GLY A 10 -26.29 76.03 -18.68
N PHE A 11 -27.59 75.75 -18.52
CA PHE A 11 -28.32 74.76 -19.31
C PHE A 11 -29.08 75.43 -20.46
N LYS A 12 -28.78 75.04 -21.69
CA LYS A 12 -29.35 75.60 -22.93
C LYS A 12 -29.41 77.13 -22.85
N SER A 13 -30.58 77.76 -22.92
CA SER A 13 -30.74 79.22 -22.89
C SER A 13 -30.55 79.86 -21.49
N PHE A 14 -30.52 79.06 -20.41
CA PHE A 14 -30.37 79.56 -19.04
C PHE A 14 -28.90 79.71 -18.64
N ALA A 15 -28.30 80.85 -19.01
CA ALA A 15 -26.90 81.10 -18.71
C ALA A 15 -26.63 81.53 -17.25
N ASN A 16 -27.60 82.18 -16.58
CA ASN A 16 -27.50 82.58 -15.17
C ASN A 16 -28.20 81.55 -14.27
N LYS A 17 -27.87 81.54 -12.98
CA LYS A 17 -28.61 80.74 -12.00
C LYS A 17 -30.07 81.20 -11.98
N THR A 18 -30.95 80.31 -12.44
CA THR A 18 -32.39 80.52 -12.51
C THR A 18 -33.06 79.50 -11.62
N ALA A 19 -33.94 79.94 -10.73
CA ALA A 19 -34.67 79.07 -9.83
C ALA A 19 -36.17 79.24 -9.98
N LEU A 20 -36.91 78.16 -10.25
CA LEU A 20 -38.37 78.14 -10.20
C LEU A 20 -38.77 77.47 -8.89
N THR A 21 -39.57 78.17 -8.08
CA THR A 21 -40.07 77.66 -6.80
C THR A 21 -41.57 77.39 -6.92
N PHE A 22 -42.02 76.21 -6.52
CA PHE A 22 -43.43 75.80 -6.71
C PHE A 22 -44.22 75.85 -5.40
N THR A 23 -43.75 76.64 -4.43
CA THR A 23 -44.42 76.92 -3.15
C THR A 23 -45.06 78.29 -3.17
N ARG A 24 -46.24 78.40 -2.56
CA ARG A 24 -46.99 79.63 -2.31
C ARG A 24 -46.37 80.41 -1.14
N ALA A 25 -46.80 81.66 -0.94
CA ALA A 25 -46.30 82.53 0.14
C ALA A 25 -46.60 82.02 1.55
N ASP A 26 -47.66 81.22 1.70
CA ASP A 26 -48.07 80.59 2.97
C ASP A 26 -47.30 79.29 3.27
N GLY A 27 -46.36 78.90 2.41
CA GLY A 27 -45.58 77.67 2.54
C GLY A 27 -46.26 76.41 1.98
N SER A 28 -47.50 76.51 1.49
CA SER A 28 -48.18 75.40 0.79
C SER A 28 -47.68 75.24 -0.65
N HIS A 29 -47.86 74.08 -1.27
CA HIS A 29 -47.47 73.87 -2.68
C HIS A 29 -48.53 74.44 -3.62
N ALA A 30 -48.11 75.04 -4.74
CA ALA A 30 -49.02 75.44 -5.81
C ALA A 30 -49.50 74.18 -6.55
N ALA A 31 -50.80 73.96 -6.60
CA ALA A 31 -51.39 72.77 -7.18
C ALA A 31 -51.22 72.73 -8.71
N VAL A 32 -51.34 73.90 -9.35
CA VAL A 32 -51.10 74.10 -10.79
C VAL A 32 -50.22 75.33 -11.00
N THR A 33 -49.03 75.14 -11.58
CA THR A 33 -48.11 76.21 -11.98
C THR A 33 -48.02 76.29 -13.49
N ALA A 34 -48.23 77.47 -14.10
CA ALA A 34 -48.08 77.65 -15.53
C ALA A 34 -46.80 78.43 -15.89
N VAL A 35 -46.05 77.95 -16.88
CA VAL A 35 -44.87 78.59 -17.44
C VAL A 35 -45.21 79.15 -18.82
N VAL A 36 -45.08 80.46 -18.99
CA VAL A 36 -45.56 81.22 -20.14
C VAL A 36 -44.45 82.11 -20.70
N GLY A 37 -44.62 82.66 -21.89
CA GLY A 37 -43.61 83.53 -22.52
C GLY A 37 -43.62 83.45 -24.06
N PRO A 38 -42.94 84.38 -24.76
CA PRO A 38 -42.89 84.38 -26.21
C PRO A 38 -42.14 83.17 -26.77
N ASN A 39 -42.33 82.87 -28.06
CA ASN A 39 -41.61 81.79 -28.73
C ASN A 39 -40.10 82.07 -28.76
N GLY A 40 -39.28 81.03 -28.58
CA GLY A 40 -37.82 81.17 -28.50
C GLY A 40 -37.27 81.68 -27.17
N SER A 41 -38.10 82.04 -26.19
CA SER A 41 -37.66 82.51 -24.86
C SER A 41 -37.02 81.43 -23.98
N GLY A 42 -37.17 80.15 -24.33
CA GLY A 42 -36.63 79.02 -23.58
C GLY A 42 -37.58 78.35 -22.59
N LYS A 43 -38.90 78.58 -22.70
CA LYS A 43 -39.92 77.91 -21.85
C LYS A 43 -39.73 76.39 -21.80
N SER A 44 -39.69 75.76 -22.96
CA SER A 44 -39.58 74.31 -23.06
C SER A 44 -38.20 73.76 -22.65
N ASN A 45 -37.17 74.62 -22.55
CA ASN A 45 -35.89 74.24 -21.95
C ASN A 45 -36.04 73.94 -20.45
N VAL A 46 -37.09 74.45 -19.77
CA VAL A 46 -37.42 74.05 -18.39
C VAL A 46 -37.84 72.58 -18.34
N SER A 47 -38.65 72.13 -19.31
CA SER A 47 -39.02 70.71 -19.42
C SER A 47 -37.83 69.83 -19.74
N ASP A 48 -36.98 70.27 -20.67
CA ASP A 48 -35.76 69.53 -21.01
C ASP A 48 -34.80 69.42 -19.81
N ALA A 49 -34.68 70.47 -18.99
CA ALA A 49 -33.86 70.45 -17.78
C ALA A 49 -34.35 69.41 -16.76
N LEU A 50 -35.66 69.35 -16.56
CA LEU A 50 -36.29 68.43 -15.61
C LEU A 50 -36.19 66.97 -16.06
N ARG A 51 -36.41 66.68 -17.35
CA ARG A 51 -36.16 65.33 -17.91
C ARG A 51 -34.70 64.92 -17.81
N TRP A 52 -33.81 65.84 -18.13
CA TRP A 52 -32.39 65.59 -18.12
C TRP A 52 -31.89 65.23 -16.72
N VAL A 53 -32.31 65.95 -15.69
CA VAL A 53 -31.94 65.63 -14.30
C VAL A 53 -32.56 64.31 -13.83
N MET A 54 -33.77 63.97 -14.29
CA MET A 54 -34.45 62.69 -14.00
C MET A 54 -33.87 61.46 -14.73
N GLY A 55 -32.87 61.64 -15.62
CA GLY A 55 -32.18 60.51 -16.25
C GLY A 55 -32.54 60.24 -17.70
N GLU A 56 -33.13 61.20 -18.42
CA GLU A 56 -33.27 61.12 -19.87
C GLU A 56 -31.89 61.06 -20.55
N GLN A 57 -31.76 60.11 -21.48
CA GLN A 57 -30.53 59.85 -22.24
C GLN A 57 -30.70 60.15 -23.73
N SER A 58 -31.94 60.18 -24.24
CA SER A 58 -32.24 60.51 -25.62
C SER A 58 -32.00 61.98 -25.90
N MET A 59 -30.96 62.28 -26.67
CA MET A 59 -30.64 63.65 -27.10
C MET A 59 -31.77 64.24 -27.97
N LYS A 60 -32.38 63.41 -28.82
CA LYS A 60 -33.58 63.78 -29.60
C LYS A 60 -34.74 64.17 -28.68
N GLY A 61 -34.95 63.41 -27.60
CA GLY A 61 -35.98 63.71 -26.59
C GLY A 61 -35.73 65.01 -25.81
N LEU A 62 -34.47 65.43 -25.71
CA LEU A 62 -34.05 66.69 -25.10
C LEU A 62 -33.90 67.83 -26.12
N ARG A 63 -34.41 67.71 -27.35
CA ARG A 63 -34.29 68.74 -28.40
C ARG A 63 -32.85 69.25 -28.58
N ALA A 64 -31.88 68.32 -28.60
CA ALA A 64 -30.45 68.61 -28.73
C ALA A 64 -29.77 67.58 -29.66
N GLY A 65 -28.76 68.00 -30.41
CA GLY A 65 -28.05 67.11 -31.35
C GLY A 65 -26.95 66.30 -30.67
N LYS A 66 -26.11 66.96 -29.87
CA LYS A 66 -24.98 66.37 -29.14
C LYS A 66 -25.04 66.72 -27.66
N GLY A 67 -24.41 65.91 -26.81
CA GLY A 67 -24.39 66.13 -25.35
C GLY A 67 -23.89 67.52 -24.93
N ARG A 68 -22.95 68.10 -25.69
CA ARG A 68 -22.43 69.46 -25.48
C ARG A 68 -23.45 70.58 -25.76
N ASP A 69 -24.48 70.31 -26.57
CA ASP A 69 -25.51 71.30 -26.92
C ASP A 69 -26.49 71.55 -25.74
N ILE A 70 -26.38 70.74 -24.69
CA ILE A 70 -27.07 70.95 -23.41
C ILE A 70 -26.45 72.13 -22.65
N ILE A 71 -25.17 72.41 -22.87
CA ILE A 71 -24.46 73.51 -22.21
C ILE A 71 -24.70 74.80 -22.99
N PHE A 72 -24.94 75.91 -22.29
CA PHE A 72 -25.12 77.23 -22.91
C PHE A 72 -23.97 77.55 -23.88
N ALA A 73 -24.33 77.68 -25.16
CA ALA A 73 -23.39 77.83 -26.26
C ALA A 73 -22.72 79.21 -26.31
N GLY A 74 -23.24 80.19 -25.58
CA GLY A 74 -22.86 81.60 -25.69
C GLY A 74 -23.89 82.40 -26.49
N SER A 75 -23.91 83.70 -26.29
CA SER A 75 -24.75 84.67 -26.99
C SER A 75 -23.94 85.94 -27.29
N THR A 76 -24.54 86.91 -27.99
CA THR A 76 -23.90 88.20 -28.30
C THR A 76 -23.47 88.98 -27.05
N GLY A 77 -24.18 88.82 -25.93
CA GLY A 77 -23.88 89.50 -24.67
C GLY A 77 -23.23 88.63 -23.58
N LYS A 78 -23.03 87.32 -23.80
CA LYS A 78 -22.52 86.43 -22.76
C LYS A 78 -21.65 85.29 -23.32
N SER A 79 -20.50 85.10 -22.70
CA SER A 79 -19.56 84.04 -23.08
C SER A 79 -20.15 82.65 -22.87
N ARG A 80 -19.66 81.72 -23.70
CA ARG A 80 -20.00 80.30 -23.63
C ARG A 80 -19.60 79.73 -22.26
N LEU A 81 -20.43 78.86 -21.68
CA LEU A 81 -20.15 78.22 -20.39
C LEU A 81 -19.54 76.83 -20.56
N ASN A 82 -18.77 76.37 -19.57
CA ASN A 82 -18.06 75.09 -19.60
C ASN A 82 -18.83 73.93 -18.95
N SER A 83 -19.88 74.22 -18.21
CA SER A 83 -20.71 73.22 -17.53
C SER A 83 -22.17 73.65 -17.50
N ALA A 84 -23.05 72.65 -17.44
CA ALA A 84 -24.47 72.83 -17.14
C ALA A 84 -24.82 71.99 -15.91
N THR A 85 -25.52 72.59 -14.96
CA THR A 85 -25.99 71.94 -13.74
C THR A 85 -27.49 72.20 -13.58
N VAL A 86 -28.24 71.13 -13.34
CA VAL A 86 -29.66 71.20 -12.97
C VAL A 86 -29.82 70.49 -11.64
N THR A 87 -30.51 71.12 -10.70
CA THR A 87 -30.84 70.53 -9.40
C THR A 87 -32.34 70.58 -9.14
N LEU A 88 -32.91 69.42 -8.84
CA LEU A 88 -34.32 69.21 -8.50
C LEU A 88 -34.44 69.00 -6.99
N TYR A 89 -35.30 69.75 -6.33
CA TYR A 89 -35.56 69.62 -4.90
C TYR A 89 -36.98 69.09 -4.68
N LEU A 90 -37.07 67.92 -4.06
CA LEU A 90 -38.31 67.21 -3.81
C LEU A 90 -38.53 67.08 -2.29
N ASP A 91 -39.73 67.40 -1.83
CA ASP A 91 -40.09 67.23 -0.41
C ASP A 91 -40.63 65.81 -0.18
N ASN A 92 -40.04 65.11 0.78
CA ASN A 92 -40.30 63.70 1.09
C ASN A 92 -40.81 63.49 2.54
N PRO A 93 -41.87 64.19 2.99
CA PRO A 93 -42.33 64.11 4.39
C PRO A 93 -42.86 62.73 4.76
N ARG A 94 -43.38 61.96 3.79
CA ARG A 94 -43.96 60.62 3.97
C ARG A 94 -42.96 59.48 3.75
N ARG A 95 -41.67 59.79 3.51
CA ARG A 95 -40.59 58.82 3.24
C ARG A 95 -40.91 57.85 2.09
N GLU A 96 -41.64 58.32 1.08
CA GLU A 96 -42.04 57.55 -0.11
C GLU A 96 -40.84 57.05 -0.93
N ALA A 97 -39.70 57.76 -0.83
CA ALA A 97 -38.47 57.42 -1.52
C ALA A 97 -37.57 56.43 -0.75
N ASP A 98 -38.01 55.86 0.38
CA ASP A 98 -37.22 54.93 1.20
C ASP A 98 -35.88 55.54 1.66
N MET A 99 -35.93 56.82 2.04
CA MET A 99 -34.81 57.61 2.55
C MET A 99 -35.24 58.36 3.81
N ASP A 100 -34.33 58.50 4.78
CA ASP A 100 -34.61 59.19 6.06
C ASP A 100 -34.69 60.72 5.95
N PHE A 101 -34.29 61.28 4.79
CA PHE A 101 -34.26 62.72 4.58
C PHE A 101 -35.66 63.26 4.25
N ALA A 102 -36.06 64.32 4.96
CA ALA A 102 -37.31 65.04 4.72
C ALA A 102 -37.33 65.79 3.37
N GLN A 103 -36.15 66.06 2.80
CA GLN A 103 -35.96 66.67 1.50
C GLN A 103 -34.90 65.93 0.70
N ILE A 104 -35.14 65.77 -0.60
CA ILE A 104 -34.24 65.09 -1.53
C ILE A 104 -33.79 66.10 -2.59
N SER A 105 -32.49 66.27 -2.77
CA SER A 105 -31.90 67.02 -3.89
C SER A 105 -31.29 66.07 -4.90
N LEU A 106 -31.73 66.17 -6.15
CA LEU A 106 -31.19 65.43 -7.29
C LEU A 106 -30.49 66.42 -8.22
N SER A 107 -29.17 66.30 -8.36
CA SER A 107 -28.38 67.15 -9.25
C SER A 107 -27.75 66.35 -10.37
N ARG A 108 -27.76 66.90 -11.58
CA ARG A 108 -26.98 66.40 -12.72
C ARG A 108 -26.09 67.53 -13.22
N THR A 109 -24.81 67.25 -13.38
CA THR A 109 -23.84 68.17 -13.97
C THR A 109 -23.19 67.52 -15.18
N VAL A 110 -22.99 68.29 -16.25
CA VAL A 110 -22.18 67.88 -17.41
C VAL A 110 -21.16 68.95 -17.73
N TYR A 111 -19.99 68.50 -18.15
CA TYR A 111 -18.87 69.34 -18.54
C TYR A 111 -18.61 69.19 -20.05
N ARG A 112 -17.93 70.17 -20.65
CA ARG A 112 -17.63 70.16 -22.11
C ARG A 112 -16.73 69.03 -22.56
N ASP A 113 -15.96 68.43 -21.66
CA ASP A 113 -15.14 67.25 -21.93
C ASP A 113 -15.98 65.97 -22.12
N GLY A 114 -17.31 66.05 -21.91
CA GLY A 114 -18.24 64.94 -22.01
C GLY A 114 -18.43 64.17 -20.70
N SER A 115 -17.67 64.50 -19.66
CA SER A 115 -17.88 63.96 -18.32
C SER A 115 -19.18 64.51 -17.72
N GLY A 116 -19.88 63.67 -16.96
CA GLY A 116 -21.08 64.06 -16.25
C GLY A 116 -21.21 63.28 -14.96
N GLU A 117 -21.82 63.89 -13.96
CA GLU A 117 -22.01 63.31 -12.65
C GLU A 117 -23.43 63.53 -12.15
N TYR A 118 -23.96 62.51 -11.45
CA TYR A 118 -25.19 62.59 -10.69
C TYR A 118 -24.84 62.73 -9.22
N ARG A 119 -25.57 63.61 -8.52
CA ARG A 119 -25.54 63.72 -7.07
C ARG A 119 -26.93 63.58 -6.50
N LEU A 120 -27.04 62.88 -5.37
CA LEU A 120 -28.22 62.76 -4.55
C LEU A 120 -27.87 63.25 -3.15
N ASN A 121 -28.51 64.32 -2.67
CA ASN A 121 -28.15 64.98 -1.41
C ASN A 121 -26.64 65.26 -1.32
N ASP A 122 -26.07 65.84 -2.38
CA ASP A 122 -24.65 66.13 -2.58
C ASP A 122 -23.70 64.92 -2.66
N ALA A 123 -24.16 63.69 -2.43
CA ALA A 123 -23.38 62.46 -2.60
C ALA A 123 -23.36 62.00 -4.06
N LYS A 124 -22.20 61.59 -4.59
CA LYS A 124 -22.08 61.06 -5.96
C LYS A 124 -22.74 59.68 -6.09
N VAL A 125 -23.59 59.51 -7.11
CA VAL A 125 -24.35 58.27 -7.36
C VAL A 125 -24.35 57.89 -8.84
N ARG A 126 -24.72 56.64 -9.16
CA ARG A 126 -24.85 56.18 -10.55
C ARG A 126 -26.25 56.50 -11.08
N LEU A 127 -26.38 56.57 -12.40
CA LEU A 127 -27.69 56.70 -13.05
C LEU A 127 -28.66 55.58 -12.63
N ALA A 128 -28.16 54.36 -12.45
CA ALA A 128 -28.96 53.22 -12.00
C ALA A 128 -29.66 53.51 -10.66
N ASP A 129 -28.94 54.12 -9.71
CA ASP A 129 -29.46 54.46 -8.39
C ASP A 129 -30.57 55.52 -8.48
N ILE A 130 -30.37 56.54 -9.34
CA ILE A 130 -31.39 57.55 -9.62
C ILE A 130 -32.62 56.94 -10.28
N THR A 131 -32.43 56.03 -11.26
CA THR A 131 -33.56 55.38 -11.92
C THR A 131 -34.34 54.46 -10.99
N ASP A 132 -33.69 53.80 -10.04
CA ASP A 132 -34.34 52.95 -9.04
C ASP A 132 -35.11 53.80 -8.02
N LEU A 133 -34.49 54.88 -7.51
CA LEU A 133 -35.14 55.85 -6.64
C LEU A 133 -36.40 56.42 -7.28
N LEU A 134 -36.30 56.93 -8.51
CA LEU A 134 -37.44 57.48 -9.23
C LEU A 134 -38.49 56.42 -9.55
N ALA A 135 -38.10 55.17 -9.83
CA ALA A 135 -39.06 54.08 -10.02
C ALA A 135 -39.88 53.77 -8.76
N LYS A 136 -39.26 53.80 -7.56
CA LYS A 136 -39.95 53.59 -6.28
C LYS A 136 -41.00 54.65 -5.99
N VAL A 137 -40.73 55.90 -6.34
CA VAL A 137 -41.66 57.04 -6.15
C VAL A 137 -42.63 57.20 -7.34
N GLY A 138 -42.71 56.22 -8.26
CA GLY A 138 -43.63 56.29 -9.39
C GLY A 138 -43.27 57.37 -10.42
N MET A 139 -41.99 57.74 -10.55
CA MET A 139 -41.41 58.72 -11.49
C MET A 139 -40.34 58.11 -12.42
N GLY A 140 -40.31 56.79 -12.59
CA GLY A 140 -39.34 56.10 -13.44
C GLY A 140 -39.49 56.39 -14.95
N LYS A 141 -38.64 55.81 -15.80
CA LYS A 141 -38.65 56.02 -17.28
C LYS A 141 -39.98 55.69 -17.98
N GLY A 142 -40.90 54.97 -17.33
CA GLY A 142 -42.27 54.69 -17.82
C GLY A 142 -43.37 55.49 -17.10
N SER A 143 -43.00 56.37 -16.18
CA SER A 143 -43.93 57.26 -15.49
C SER A 143 -44.19 58.52 -16.30
N PHE A 144 -45.44 58.94 -16.34
CA PHE A 144 -45.93 60.10 -17.10
C PHE A 144 -45.66 61.44 -16.41
N ALA A 145 -44.61 61.49 -15.58
CA ALA A 145 -44.23 62.70 -14.83
C ALA A 145 -43.80 63.86 -15.74
N VAL A 146 -43.35 63.59 -16.98
CA VAL A 146 -43.07 64.65 -17.96
C VAL A 146 -43.59 64.30 -19.35
N ILE A 147 -44.34 65.22 -19.95
CA ILE A 147 -45.05 65.02 -21.21
C ILE A 147 -44.77 66.20 -22.12
N ASN A 148 -44.19 65.94 -23.28
CA ASN A 148 -43.80 66.96 -24.25
C ASN A 148 -44.76 66.98 -25.42
N GLN A 149 -44.68 68.05 -26.20
CA GLN A 149 -45.28 68.15 -27.52
C GLN A 149 -44.94 66.91 -28.37
N GLY A 150 -45.98 66.23 -28.88
CA GLY A 150 -45.87 65.00 -29.68
C GLY A 150 -45.80 63.69 -28.87
N MET A 151 -45.58 63.72 -27.55
CA MET A 151 -45.69 62.51 -26.70
C MET A 151 -47.13 62.13 -26.40
N THR A 152 -48.09 63.05 -26.56
CA THR A 152 -49.51 62.75 -26.49
C THR A 152 -49.87 61.70 -27.54
N ASP A 153 -49.48 61.89 -28.80
CA ASP A 153 -49.79 60.94 -29.88
C ASP A 153 -49.08 59.58 -29.76
N ALA A 154 -47.99 59.50 -28.98
CA ALA A 154 -47.20 58.29 -28.84
C ALA A 154 -48.00 57.10 -28.26
N PHE A 155 -49.02 57.36 -27.42
CA PHE A 155 -49.89 56.32 -26.88
C PHE A 155 -50.83 55.72 -27.93
N LEU A 156 -51.21 56.51 -28.93
CA LEU A 156 -52.09 56.04 -29.99
C LEU A 156 -51.33 55.27 -31.06
N THR A 157 -50.04 55.56 -31.22
CA THR A 157 -49.14 54.83 -32.13
C THR A 157 -48.41 53.67 -31.46
N ALA A 158 -48.56 53.51 -30.13
CA ALA A 158 -47.90 52.45 -29.39
C ALA A 158 -48.44 51.09 -29.82
N SER A 159 -47.54 50.11 -29.92
CA SER A 159 -47.94 48.74 -30.23
C SER A 159 -48.82 48.16 -29.11
N PRO A 160 -49.64 47.14 -29.39
CA PRO A 160 -50.48 46.53 -28.36
C PRO A 160 -49.71 45.96 -27.17
N THR A 161 -48.44 45.57 -27.37
CA THR A 161 -47.54 45.11 -26.29
C THR A 161 -47.01 46.26 -25.45
N GLU A 162 -46.68 47.41 -26.06
CA GLU A 162 -46.25 48.62 -25.36
C GLU A 162 -47.38 49.19 -24.50
N LEU A 163 -48.62 49.24 -25.03
CA LEU A 163 -49.80 49.64 -24.26
C LEU A 163 -50.07 48.72 -23.07
N ARG A 164 -49.82 47.41 -23.22
CA ARG A 164 -49.86 46.48 -22.09
C ARG A 164 -48.80 46.79 -21.05
N SER A 165 -47.56 47.03 -21.47
CA SER A 165 -46.47 47.37 -20.55
C SER A 165 -46.76 48.65 -19.75
N VAL A 166 -47.42 49.63 -20.35
CA VAL A 166 -47.86 50.86 -19.66
C VAL A 166 -48.83 50.56 -18.52
N ILE A 167 -49.81 49.69 -18.76
CA ILE A 167 -50.80 49.31 -17.74
C ILE A 167 -50.18 48.40 -16.67
N GLU A 168 -49.25 47.53 -17.04
CA GLU A 168 -48.46 46.75 -16.08
C GLU A 168 -47.60 47.63 -15.18
N ASP A 169 -46.95 48.66 -15.73
CA ASP A 169 -46.17 49.62 -14.95
C ASP A 169 -47.08 50.41 -13.99
N ALA A 170 -48.29 50.79 -14.43
CA ALA A 170 -49.30 51.41 -13.57
C ALA A 170 -49.80 50.46 -12.46
N ALA A 171 -49.85 49.15 -12.72
CA ALA A 171 -50.21 48.13 -11.74
C ALA A 171 -49.10 47.83 -10.71
N GLY A 172 -47.91 48.43 -10.87
CA GLY A 172 -46.77 48.20 -9.98
C GLY A 172 -46.19 46.78 -10.04
N VAL A 173 -46.52 46.00 -11.09
CA VAL A 173 -46.13 44.58 -11.16
C VAL A 173 -44.67 44.36 -11.50
N LYS A 174 -43.95 45.41 -11.86
CA LYS A 174 -42.53 45.39 -12.27
C LYS A 174 -41.63 44.72 -11.23
N VAL A 175 -41.87 44.94 -9.93
CA VAL A 175 -41.10 44.31 -8.85
C VAL A 175 -41.28 42.80 -8.86
N TYR A 176 -42.52 42.32 -9.00
CA TYR A 176 -42.82 40.88 -9.10
C TYR A 176 -42.23 40.28 -10.38
N ARG A 177 -42.26 41.01 -11.51
CA ARG A 177 -41.67 40.59 -12.78
C ARG A 177 -40.14 40.44 -12.68
N LEU A 178 -39.47 41.37 -12.01
CA LEU A 178 -38.03 41.28 -11.73
C LEU A 178 -37.71 40.07 -10.84
N ARG A 179 -38.49 39.83 -9.78
CA ARG A 179 -38.33 38.66 -8.90
C ARG A 179 -38.54 37.35 -9.66
N ARG A 180 -39.60 37.24 -10.48
CA ARG A 180 -39.86 36.10 -11.36
C ARG A 180 -38.68 35.84 -12.29
N ASN A 181 -38.23 36.86 -13.03
CA ASN A 181 -37.11 36.72 -13.97
C ASN A 181 -35.78 36.38 -13.27
N ARG A 182 -35.60 36.77 -12.00
CA ARG A 182 -34.45 36.34 -11.19
C ARG A 182 -34.55 34.87 -10.79
N ALA A 183 -35.73 34.42 -10.37
CA ALA A 183 -35.99 33.02 -10.05
C ALA A 183 -35.78 32.12 -11.28
N LEU A 184 -36.31 32.50 -12.45
CA LEU A 184 -36.14 31.78 -13.71
C LEU A 184 -34.66 31.68 -14.15
N ARG A 185 -33.90 32.79 -14.04
CA ARG A 185 -32.45 32.76 -14.33
C ARG A 185 -31.69 31.84 -13.36
N LYS A 186 -32.04 31.87 -12.06
CA LYS A 186 -31.44 30.98 -11.07
C LYS A 186 -31.82 29.51 -11.33
N LEU A 187 -33.06 29.27 -11.73
CA LEU A 187 -33.56 27.94 -12.10
C LEU A 187 -32.77 27.36 -13.29
N ALA A 188 -32.61 28.14 -14.36
CA ALA A 188 -31.84 27.72 -15.54
C ALA A 188 -30.39 27.32 -15.15
N ARG A 189 -29.74 28.12 -14.31
CA ARG A 189 -28.40 27.81 -13.80
C ARG A 189 -28.37 26.56 -12.91
N THR A 190 -29.42 26.36 -12.10
CA THR A 190 -29.54 25.19 -11.22
C THR A 190 -29.71 23.91 -12.03
N ILE A 191 -30.52 23.94 -13.09
CA ILE A 191 -30.70 22.82 -14.02
C ILE A 191 -29.39 22.49 -14.74
N GLU A 192 -28.64 23.50 -15.19
CA GLU A 192 -27.34 23.28 -15.83
C GLU A 192 -26.33 22.65 -14.87
N ASN A 193 -26.27 23.13 -13.63
CA ASN A 193 -25.41 22.56 -12.59
C ASN A 193 -25.81 21.11 -12.27
N LEU A 194 -27.11 20.84 -12.13
CA LEU A 194 -27.61 19.49 -11.87
C LEU A 194 -27.20 18.52 -12.98
N ARG A 195 -27.32 18.92 -14.26
CA ARG A 195 -26.84 18.13 -15.40
C ARG A 195 -25.36 17.79 -15.31
N LYS A 196 -24.52 18.74 -14.87
CA LYS A 196 -23.08 18.52 -14.68
C LYS A 196 -22.80 17.52 -13.55
N VAL A 197 -23.49 17.66 -12.42
CA VAL A 197 -23.34 16.74 -11.28
C VAL A 197 -23.82 15.34 -11.65
N ASP A 198 -24.96 15.22 -12.34
CA ASP A 198 -25.50 13.93 -12.79
C ASP A 198 -24.55 13.24 -13.79
N ALA A 199 -23.89 13.99 -14.68
CA ALA A 199 -22.88 13.45 -15.57
C ALA A 199 -21.65 12.92 -14.82
N LEU A 200 -21.17 13.66 -13.81
CA LEU A 200 -20.06 13.21 -12.95
C LEU A 200 -20.43 11.96 -12.15
N LEU A 201 -21.65 11.90 -11.62
CA LEU A 201 -22.13 10.70 -10.92
C LEU A 201 -22.21 9.49 -11.85
N ALA A 202 -22.68 9.67 -13.08
CA ALA A 202 -22.74 8.62 -14.09
C ALA A 202 -21.35 8.10 -14.52
N GLU A 203 -20.32 8.96 -14.46
CA GLU A 203 -18.91 8.57 -14.70
C GLU A 203 -18.31 7.81 -13.51
N LEU A 204 -18.57 8.28 -12.28
CA LEU A 204 -18.01 7.69 -11.06
C LEU A 204 -18.64 6.33 -10.72
N GLU A 205 -19.93 6.13 -11.02
CA GLU A 205 -20.63 4.89 -10.67
C GLU A 205 -19.98 3.60 -11.22
N PRO A 206 -19.62 3.48 -12.52
CA PRO A 206 -18.93 2.29 -13.02
C PRO A 206 -17.52 2.14 -12.45
N GLN A 207 -16.78 3.24 -12.27
CA GLN A 207 -15.43 3.23 -11.66
C GLN A 207 -15.50 2.69 -10.24
N LEU A 208 -16.46 3.17 -9.45
CA LEU A 208 -16.69 2.76 -8.07
C LEU A 208 -17.02 1.27 -7.96
N ARG A 209 -17.81 0.71 -8.88
CA ARG A 209 -18.12 -0.73 -8.91
C ARG A 209 -16.87 -1.59 -9.15
N VAL A 210 -15.97 -1.14 -10.02
CA VAL A 210 -14.70 -1.84 -10.30
C VAL A 210 -13.77 -1.73 -9.11
N LEU A 211 -13.55 -0.51 -8.61
CA LEU A 211 -12.70 -0.23 -7.45
C LEU A 211 -13.17 -0.99 -6.21
N LYS A 212 -14.48 -1.06 -5.96
CA LYS A 212 -15.03 -1.86 -4.86
C LYS A 212 -14.64 -3.33 -4.94
N ARG A 213 -14.80 -3.96 -6.11
CA ARG A 213 -14.40 -5.37 -6.31
C ARG A 213 -12.89 -5.59 -6.19
N GLN A 214 -12.08 -4.59 -6.51
CA GLN A 214 -10.63 -4.67 -6.35
C GLN A 214 -10.24 -4.46 -4.89
N ALA A 215 -10.86 -3.50 -4.18
CA ALA A 215 -10.68 -3.25 -2.75
C ALA A 215 -11.13 -4.44 -1.90
N ASP A 216 -12.30 -5.05 -2.19
CA ASP A 216 -12.78 -6.26 -1.49
C ASP A 216 -11.80 -7.44 -1.66
N ARG A 217 -11.22 -7.59 -2.85
CA ARG A 217 -10.18 -8.60 -3.12
C ARG A 217 -8.86 -8.27 -2.41
N ALA A 218 -8.47 -7.00 -2.37
CA ALA A 218 -7.29 -6.54 -1.68
C ALA A 218 -7.39 -6.77 -0.16
N ALA A 219 -8.53 -6.41 0.44
CA ALA A 219 -8.79 -6.63 1.85
C ALA A 219 -8.80 -8.12 2.23
N ALA A 220 -9.46 -8.96 1.43
CA ALA A 220 -9.45 -10.41 1.65
C ALA A 220 -8.05 -11.03 1.51
N ALA A 221 -7.22 -10.50 0.61
CA ALA A 221 -5.84 -10.94 0.44
C ALA A 221 -4.93 -10.49 1.59
N GLU A 222 -5.15 -9.28 2.13
CA GLU A 222 -4.44 -8.76 3.30
C GLU A 222 -4.70 -9.63 4.54
N GLU A 223 -5.97 -10.01 4.77
CA GLU A 223 -6.34 -10.94 5.85
C GLU A 223 -5.63 -12.30 5.70
N VAL A 224 -5.58 -12.84 4.48
CA VAL A 224 -4.85 -14.08 4.17
C VAL A 224 -3.34 -13.91 4.39
N ALA A 225 -2.77 -12.76 4.04
CA ALA A 225 -1.35 -12.46 4.22
C ALA A 225 -0.96 -12.33 5.69
N GLU A 226 -1.83 -11.72 6.51
CA GLU A 226 -1.65 -11.67 7.97
C GLU A 226 -1.74 -13.06 8.60
N GLU A 227 -2.75 -13.85 8.23
CA GLU A 227 -2.90 -15.22 8.74
C GLU A 227 -1.71 -16.10 8.33
N PHE A 228 -1.25 -15.96 7.08
CA PHE A 228 -0.05 -16.64 6.56
C PHE A 228 1.18 -16.31 7.40
N ARG A 229 1.51 -15.02 7.55
CA ARG A 229 2.67 -14.56 8.34
C ARG A 229 2.59 -15.03 9.79
N ARG A 230 1.41 -14.96 10.40
CA ARG A 230 1.19 -15.44 11.78
C ARG A 230 1.50 -16.93 11.92
N LYS A 231 0.94 -17.79 11.06
CA LYS A 231 1.17 -19.24 11.14
C LYS A 231 2.60 -19.64 10.76
N GLN A 232 3.21 -18.92 9.82
CA GLN A 232 4.60 -19.12 9.42
C GLN A 232 5.57 -18.81 10.58
N LYS A 233 5.35 -17.71 11.33
CA LYS A 233 6.09 -17.41 12.56
C LYS A 233 5.99 -18.54 13.60
N ILE A 234 4.77 -19.05 13.83
CA ILE A 234 4.54 -20.15 14.78
C ILE A 234 5.30 -21.41 14.33
N LEU A 235 5.26 -21.76 13.04
CA LEU A 235 5.94 -22.92 12.49
C LEU A 235 7.46 -22.83 12.66
N TYR A 236 8.06 -21.69 12.30
CA TYR A 236 9.49 -21.48 12.43
C TYR A 236 9.95 -21.41 13.89
N ALA A 237 9.20 -20.75 14.77
CA ALA A 237 9.48 -20.74 16.20
C ALA A 237 9.49 -22.17 16.78
N HIS A 238 8.50 -23.00 16.41
CA HIS A 238 8.44 -24.40 16.81
C HIS A 238 9.67 -25.21 16.35
N ARG A 239 10.06 -25.07 15.07
CA ARG A 239 11.24 -25.75 14.52
C ARG A 239 12.54 -25.33 15.21
N CYS A 240 12.71 -24.03 15.49
CA CYS A 240 13.86 -23.54 16.24
C CYS A 240 13.93 -24.16 17.64
N ARG A 241 12.81 -24.24 18.36
CA ARG A 241 12.77 -24.90 19.69
C ARG A 241 13.12 -26.39 19.60
N LEU A 242 12.66 -27.10 18.57
CA LEU A 242 13.01 -28.50 18.35
C LEU A 242 14.52 -28.69 18.11
N PHE A 243 15.13 -27.84 17.28
CA PHE A 243 16.58 -27.90 17.04
C PHE A 243 17.38 -27.57 18.29
N GLN A 244 17.00 -26.55 19.05
CA GLN A 244 17.65 -26.20 20.33
C GLN A 244 17.59 -27.35 21.33
N ARG A 245 16.44 -28.04 21.44
CA ARG A 245 16.30 -29.23 22.30
C ARG A 245 17.24 -30.37 21.85
N ARG A 246 17.25 -30.68 20.55
CA ARG A 246 18.13 -31.72 19.98
C ARG A 246 19.60 -31.40 20.17
N GLN A 247 20.01 -30.15 19.90
CA GLN A 247 21.38 -29.69 20.11
C GLN A 247 21.79 -29.81 21.58
N ALA A 248 20.92 -29.42 22.52
CA ALA A 248 21.17 -29.57 23.95
C ALA A 248 21.31 -31.06 24.37
N GLU A 249 20.49 -31.96 23.82
CA GLU A 249 20.60 -33.41 24.05
C GLU A 249 21.91 -33.99 23.50
N ASP A 250 22.28 -33.64 22.27
CA ASP A 250 23.51 -34.13 21.65
C ASP A 250 24.77 -33.57 22.33
N LEU A 251 24.74 -32.32 22.82
CA LEU A 251 25.81 -31.73 23.62
C LEU A 251 25.99 -32.50 24.95
N ARG A 252 24.90 -32.84 25.65
CA ARG A 252 24.97 -33.67 26.87
C ARG A 252 25.56 -35.05 26.59
N ARG A 253 25.13 -35.71 25.50
CA ARG A 253 25.69 -37.01 25.09
C ARG A 253 27.18 -36.93 24.77
N ARG A 254 27.62 -35.83 24.15
CA ARG A 254 29.04 -35.59 23.87
C ARG A 254 29.84 -35.48 25.17
N GLU A 255 29.37 -34.74 26.16
CA GLU A 255 30.04 -34.61 27.45
C GLU A 255 30.20 -35.97 28.17
N GLU A 256 29.17 -36.81 28.16
CA GLU A 256 29.20 -38.16 28.75
C GLU A 256 30.21 -39.09 28.05
N ILE A 257 30.24 -39.07 26.71
CA ILE A 257 31.18 -39.88 25.92
C ILE A 257 32.61 -39.36 26.06
N ASP A 258 32.83 -38.04 26.04
CA ASP A 258 34.14 -37.42 26.21
C ASP A 258 34.77 -37.82 27.56
N LYS A 259 33.95 -37.86 28.63
CA LYS A 259 34.38 -38.36 29.94
C LYS A 259 34.79 -39.84 29.87
N SER A 260 33.96 -40.67 29.25
CA SER A 260 34.21 -42.12 29.10
C SER A 260 35.46 -42.42 28.29
N VAL A 261 35.71 -41.66 27.21
CA VAL A 261 36.93 -41.74 26.39
C VAL A 261 38.16 -41.43 27.25
N ARG A 262 38.14 -40.32 28.00
CA ARG A 262 39.28 -39.93 28.87
C ARG A 262 39.61 -40.99 29.92
N GLU A 263 38.59 -41.55 30.57
CA GLU A 263 38.77 -42.62 31.56
C GLU A 263 39.40 -43.89 30.94
N LYS A 264 38.95 -44.28 29.74
CA LYS A 264 39.49 -45.44 29.02
C LYS A 264 40.87 -45.20 28.43
N GLU A 265 41.16 -44.00 27.94
CA GLU A 265 42.51 -43.61 27.49
C GLU A 265 43.52 -43.71 28.63
N ALA A 266 43.17 -43.21 29.82
CA ALA A 266 44.00 -43.36 31.01
C ALA A 266 44.24 -44.83 31.37
N GLN A 267 43.21 -45.68 31.28
CA GLN A 267 43.33 -47.12 31.52
C GLN A 267 44.26 -47.82 30.50
N VAL A 268 44.14 -47.49 29.21
CA VAL A 268 45.00 -48.04 28.14
C VAL A 268 46.45 -47.63 28.35
N ASN A 269 46.71 -46.37 28.70
CA ASN A 269 48.07 -45.87 28.95
C ASN A 269 48.70 -46.57 30.15
N ALA A 270 47.97 -46.71 31.27
CA ALA A 270 48.47 -47.42 32.44
C ALA A 270 48.83 -48.90 32.15
N LEU A 271 47.95 -49.61 31.42
CA LEU A 271 48.22 -51.01 31.02
C LEU A 271 49.42 -51.13 30.06
N ALA A 272 49.61 -50.16 29.17
CA ALA A 272 50.75 -50.13 28.24
C ALA A 272 52.07 -49.89 28.99
N GLU A 273 52.09 -48.99 29.97
CA GLU A 273 53.26 -48.76 30.84
C GLU A 273 53.61 -50.00 31.66
N GLU A 274 52.61 -50.67 32.26
CA GLU A 274 52.82 -51.93 33.02
C GLU A 274 53.47 -53.03 32.17
N ILE A 275 53.02 -53.20 30.92
CA ILE A 275 53.57 -54.21 30.00
C ILE A 275 55.00 -53.84 29.59
N SER A 276 55.27 -52.56 29.31
CA SER A 276 56.62 -52.10 28.94
C SER A 276 57.62 -52.29 30.09
N ALA A 277 57.21 -52.03 31.33
CA ALA A 277 58.06 -52.23 32.50
C ALA A 277 58.44 -53.71 32.68
N ARG A 278 57.47 -54.62 32.54
CA ARG A 278 57.71 -56.08 32.66
C ARG A 278 58.52 -56.65 31.51
N ALA A 279 58.34 -56.14 30.29
CA ALA A 279 59.16 -56.54 29.15
C ALA A 279 60.65 -56.21 29.38
N ALA A 280 60.95 -55.06 30.02
CA ALA A 280 62.31 -54.68 30.37
C ALA A 280 62.92 -55.59 31.45
N GLU A 281 62.13 -56.02 32.45
CA GLU A 281 62.58 -56.94 33.50
C GLU A 281 62.90 -58.36 32.96
N ALA A 282 62.10 -58.85 32.01
CA ALA A 282 62.29 -60.19 31.42
C ALA A 282 63.59 -60.30 30.60
N VAL A 283 64.03 -59.24 29.93
CA VAL A 283 65.26 -59.23 29.11
C VAL A 283 66.53 -59.23 29.97
N ALA A 284 66.48 -58.69 31.19
CA ALA A 284 67.64 -58.55 32.06
C ALA A 284 68.02 -59.82 32.85
N GLY A 285 67.15 -60.84 32.94
CA GLY A 285 67.23 -61.86 34.00
C GLY A 285 67.74 -63.27 33.65
N GLY A 286 67.88 -63.67 32.38
CA GLY A 286 67.85 -65.11 32.04
C GLY A 286 69.04 -65.73 31.30
N GLY A 287 69.57 -65.09 30.25
CA GLY A 287 70.31 -65.82 29.20
C GLY A 287 71.64 -66.46 29.60
N ASP A 288 72.49 -65.75 30.35
CA ASP A 288 73.92 -66.10 30.47
C ASP A 288 74.20 -67.30 31.41
N ARG A 289 73.26 -67.68 32.28
CA ARG A 289 73.41 -68.86 33.18
C ARG A 289 72.84 -70.15 32.60
N GLU A 290 71.80 -70.05 31.77
CA GLU A 290 71.22 -71.21 31.11
C GLU A 290 72.12 -71.74 30.00
N GLU A 291 72.70 -70.84 29.21
CA GLU A 291 73.63 -71.18 28.13
C GLU A 291 74.87 -71.94 28.66
N LYS A 292 75.49 -71.42 29.74
CA LYS A 292 76.60 -72.10 30.45
C LYS A 292 76.23 -73.47 31.00
N SER A 293 74.99 -73.64 31.47
CA SER A 293 74.51 -74.93 31.99
C SER A 293 74.25 -75.94 30.86
N LEU A 294 73.80 -75.47 29.69
CA LEU A 294 73.62 -76.29 28.49
C LEU A 294 74.98 -76.79 27.95
N GLU A 295 75.97 -75.90 27.89
CA GLU A 295 77.33 -76.25 27.48
C GLU A 295 77.93 -77.33 28.40
N GLN A 296 77.82 -77.14 29.72
CA GLN A 296 78.26 -78.12 30.72
C GLN A 296 77.57 -79.49 30.54
N LYS A 297 76.27 -79.50 30.23
CA LYS A 297 75.53 -80.73 29.95
C LYS A 297 76.13 -81.48 28.75
N THR A 298 76.38 -80.79 27.64
CA THR A 298 76.93 -81.42 26.43
C THR A 298 78.33 -82.00 26.65
N GLU A 299 79.16 -81.34 27.45
CA GLU A 299 80.50 -81.80 27.80
C GLU A 299 80.46 -83.08 28.66
N LEU A 300 79.55 -83.14 29.64
CA LEU A 300 79.36 -84.33 30.48
C LEU A 300 78.82 -85.52 29.68
N GLU A 301 77.90 -85.31 28.74
CA GLU A 301 77.40 -86.37 27.86
C GLU A 301 78.49 -86.97 26.98
N LYS A 302 79.40 -86.14 26.44
CA LYS A 302 80.57 -86.62 25.67
C LYS A 302 81.47 -87.51 26.50
N ARG A 303 81.78 -87.10 27.73
CA ARG A 303 82.61 -87.90 28.66
C ARG A 303 81.97 -89.23 29.01
N LEU A 304 80.65 -89.25 29.21
CA LEU A 304 79.91 -90.48 29.50
C LEU A 304 79.97 -91.47 28.33
N ARG A 305 79.89 -90.99 27.08
CA ARG A 305 80.03 -91.84 25.87
C ARG A 305 81.42 -92.45 25.76
N ALA A 306 82.47 -91.66 25.93
CA ALA A 306 83.85 -92.16 25.90
C ALA A 306 84.09 -93.25 26.95
N LEU A 307 83.54 -93.08 28.15
CA LEU A 307 83.64 -94.07 29.23
C LEU A 307 82.96 -95.40 28.87
N ALA A 308 81.79 -95.34 28.21
CA ALA A 308 81.05 -96.52 27.78
C ALA A 308 81.80 -97.33 26.70
N GLU A 309 82.51 -96.64 25.79
CA GLU A 309 83.37 -97.28 24.78
C GLU A 309 84.55 -98.04 25.43
N GLU A 310 85.19 -97.46 26.46
CA GLU A 310 86.27 -98.13 27.21
C GLU A 310 85.78 -99.39 27.93
N GLU A 311 84.60 -99.37 28.55
CA GLU A 311 84.00 -100.54 29.20
C GLU A 311 83.77 -101.68 28.19
N ALA A 312 83.27 -101.37 27.00
CA ALA A 312 82.99 -102.35 25.95
C ALA A 312 84.28 -103.03 25.45
N LEU A 313 85.35 -102.26 25.21
CA LEU A 313 86.65 -102.79 24.80
C LEU A 313 87.25 -103.74 25.84
N CYS A 314 87.21 -103.37 27.12
CA CYS A 314 87.74 -104.21 28.20
C CYS A 314 86.97 -105.53 28.32
N ARG A 315 85.65 -105.51 28.13
CA ARG A 315 84.81 -106.71 28.17
C ARG A 315 85.12 -107.66 27.00
N GLY A 316 85.27 -107.14 25.79
CA GLY A 316 85.62 -107.96 24.62
C GLY A 316 86.98 -108.67 24.75
N ARG A 317 88.00 -108.00 25.28
CA ARG A 317 89.33 -108.62 25.48
C ARG A 317 89.33 -109.75 26.52
N LEU A 318 88.43 -109.66 27.52
CA LEU A 318 88.31 -110.68 28.56
C LEU A 318 87.76 -112.00 27.99
N GLU A 319 86.83 -111.95 27.04
CA GLU A 319 86.25 -113.16 26.42
C GLU A 319 87.26 -113.90 25.53
N LEU A 320 88.02 -113.14 24.74
CA LEU A 320 89.06 -113.67 23.84
C LEU A 320 90.14 -114.51 24.56
N GLU A 321 90.54 -114.13 25.77
CA GLU A 321 91.54 -114.92 26.54
C GLU A 321 90.97 -116.25 27.05
N LYS A 322 89.66 -116.34 27.29
CA LYS A 322 89.01 -117.58 27.74
C LYS A 322 88.88 -118.60 26.62
N GLU A 323 88.60 -118.16 25.39
CA GLU A 323 88.49 -119.05 24.24
C GLU A 323 89.83 -119.71 23.88
N LYS A 324 90.94 -118.95 23.89
CA LYS A 324 92.28 -119.50 23.58
C LYS A 324 92.69 -120.65 24.49
N LEU A 325 92.33 -120.60 25.77
CA LEU A 325 92.61 -121.69 26.71
C LEU A 325 91.88 -122.99 26.32
N ALA A 326 90.63 -122.88 25.87
CA ALA A 326 89.80 -124.03 25.57
C ALA A 326 90.38 -124.85 24.38
N GLU A 327 90.96 -124.19 23.39
CA GLU A 327 91.60 -124.84 22.24
C GLU A 327 92.87 -125.62 22.63
N GLU A 328 93.78 -125.02 23.42
CA GLU A 328 95.08 -125.64 23.73
C GLU A 328 94.95 -126.95 24.55
N ILE A 329 93.90 -127.06 25.37
CA ILE A 329 93.64 -128.26 26.18
C ILE A 329 93.18 -129.46 25.32
N ALA A 330 92.54 -129.24 24.17
CA ALA A 330 91.97 -130.31 23.36
C ALA A 330 93.01 -131.17 22.60
N ALA A 331 94.27 -130.74 22.49
CA ALA A 331 95.24 -131.30 21.54
C ALA A 331 96.10 -132.52 22.01
N LEU A 332 95.95 -133.06 23.23
CA LEU A 332 96.86 -134.08 23.81
C LEU A 332 96.33 -135.56 23.64
N LYS A 333 97.15 -136.55 23.17
CA LYS A 333 96.77 -137.97 22.83
C LYS A 333 97.29 -139.08 23.81
N THR A 334 96.52 -140.16 24.06
CA THR A 334 96.67 -141.16 25.18
C THR A 334 97.26 -142.59 24.92
N ARG A 335 97.66 -143.00 23.70
CA ARG A 335 98.27 -144.33 23.41
C ARG A 335 99.44 -144.23 22.41
N GLN A 336 100.53 -145.00 22.59
CA GLN A 336 101.72 -145.05 21.70
C GLN A 336 102.06 -146.47 21.21
N PRO A 337 102.69 -146.64 20.02
CA PRO A 337 103.14 -147.94 19.49
C PRO A 337 104.41 -148.50 20.16
N VAL A 338 104.50 -149.83 20.30
CA VAL A 338 105.68 -150.56 20.79
C VAL A 338 106.78 -150.46 19.74
N ASN A 339 107.86 -149.74 20.05
CA ASN A 339 109.00 -149.55 19.15
C ASN A 339 110.27 -150.24 19.69
N GLY A 340 111.33 -150.27 18.87
CA GLY A 340 112.61 -150.88 19.25
C GLY A 340 113.27 -150.28 20.50
N ALA A 341 112.87 -149.08 20.93
CA ALA A 341 113.33 -148.48 22.18
C ALA A 341 112.61 -149.07 23.40
N TYR A 342 111.31 -149.39 23.29
CA TYR A 342 110.57 -150.12 24.32
C TYR A 342 111.15 -151.53 24.53
N VAL A 343 111.42 -152.28 23.44
CA VAL A 343 112.02 -153.62 23.50
C VAL A 343 113.41 -153.58 24.16
N ARG A 344 114.22 -152.56 23.82
CA ARG A 344 115.53 -152.34 24.45
C ARG A 344 115.41 -152.11 25.95
N LYS A 345 114.48 -151.26 26.37
CA LYS A 345 114.28 -150.91 27.79
C LYS A 345 113.85 -152.12 28.64
N VAL A 346 113.11 -153.06 28.05
CA VAL A 346 112.72 -154.30 28.74
C VAL A 346 113.86 -155.33 28.73
N LEU A 347 114.62 -155.46 27.63
CA LEU A 347 115.84 -156.29 27.59
C LEU A 347 116.92 -155.81 28.57
N GLU A 348 117.13 -154.50 28.69
CA GLU A 348 118.02 -153.91 29.70
C GLU A 348 117.55 -154.25 31.12
N LYS A 349 116.23 -154.31 31.35
CA LYS A 349 115.66 -154.78 32.61
C LYS A 349 116.00 -156.25 32.88
N ILE A 350 115.87 -157.13 31.87
CA ILE A 350 116.21 -158.56 31.95
C ILE A 350 117.72 -158.77 32.18
N ILE A 351 118.58 -158.01 31.49
CA ILE A 351 120.04 -158.04 31.67
C ILE A 351 120.40 -157.56 33.08
N SER A 352 119.84 -156.43 33.52
CA SER A 352 120.09 -155.90 34.87
C SER A 352 119.63 -156.86 35.98
N PHE A 353 118.62 -157.70 35.70
CA PHE A 353 118.15 -158.74 36.62
C PHE A 353 119.10 -159.95 36.65
N LEU A 354 119.58 -160.42 35.49
CA LEU A 354 120.59 -161.49 35.38
C LEU A 354 121.91 -161.12 36.07
N GLU A 355 122.34 -159.86 35.93
CA GLU A 355 123.54 -159.33 36.60
C GLU A 355 123.36 -159.23 38.11
N LYS A 356 122.14 -158.95 38.59
CA LYS A 356 121.84 -158.90 40.02
C LYS A 356 121.84 -160.29 40.67
N GLU A 357 121.28 -161.29 40.00
CA GLU A 357 121.23 -162.68 40.49
C GLU A 357 122.59 -163.40 40.44
N THR A 358 123.46 -163.06 39.47
CA THR A 358 124.82 -163.62 39.41
C THR A 358 125.79 -163.04 40.44
N ALA A 359 125.48 -161.86 41.02
CA ALA A 359 126.26 -161.22 42.07
C ALA A 359 125.96 -161.76 43.49
N GLU A 360 124.84 -162.46 43.70
CA GLU A 360 124.42 -163.03 44.99
C GLU A 360 124.78 -164.54 45.09
N SER A 361 126.08 -164.80 45.21
CA SER A 361 126.83 -166.05 45.54
C SER A 361 126.08 -167.34 45.96
N GLY A 362 126.47 -168.45 45.29
CA GLY A 362 127.07 -169.67 45.88
C GLY A 362 126.50 -170.30 47.16
N ARG A 363 125.64 -171.33 47.01
CA ARG A 363 125.66 -172.68 47.64
C ARG A 363 124.26 -173.31 47.51
N ASP A 364 124.20 -174.35 46.67
CA ASP A 364 123.07 -175.25 46.35
C ASP A 364 121.75 -174.63 45.85
N PHE A 365 121.05 -175.40 45.00
CA PHE A 365 119.65 -175.26 44.54
C PHE A 365 119.39 -174.45 43.25
N SER A 366 118.37 -174.80 42.44
CA SER A 366 118.58 -175.59 41.21
C SER A 366 118.53 -174.67 39.99
N ALA A 367 119.43 -174.86 39.01
CA ALA A 367 119.45 -174.10 37.74
C ALA A 367 118.13 -174.15 36.93
N ARG A 368 117.14 -174.95 37.33
CA ARG A 368 115.82 -175.05 36.68
C ARG A 368 114.88 -173.87 36.98
N ALA A 369 114.89 -173.30 38.18
CA ALA A 369 113.93 -172.25 38.56
C ALA A 369 114.18 -170.92 37.82
N LEU A 370 115.46 -170.58 37.60
CA LEU A 370 115.90 -169.40 36.86
C LEU A 370 115.55 -169.52 35.36
N ILE A 371 115.70 -170.72 34.80
CA ILE A 371 115.32 -171.02 33.41
C ILE A 371 113.80 -170.87 33.20
N ASP A 372 112.97 -171.31 34.15
CA ASP A 372 111.50 -171.19 34.03
C ASP A 372 111.00 -169.74 34.14
N ARG A 373 111.62 -168.91 34.98
CA ARG A 373 111.23 -167.50 35.13
C ARG A 373 111.69 -166.64 33.94
N LEU A 374 112.88 -166.91 33.40
CA LEU A 374 113.35 -166.33 32.14
C LEU A 374 112.46 -166.71 30.96
N LYS A 375 111.99 -167.96 30.90
CA LYS A 375 110.96 -168.36 29.92
C LYS A 375 109.70 -167.51 30.05
N LYS A 376 109.24 -167.21 31.27
CA LYS A 376 108.01 -166.45 31.51
C LYS A 376 108.12 -164.98 31.07
N GLU A 377 109.22 -164.30 31.41
CA GLU A 377 109.45 -162.91 30.97
C GLU A 377 109.71 -162.80 29.47
N LEU A 378 110.37 -163.79 28.85
CA LEU A 378 110.49 -163.83 27.39
C LEU A 378 109.13 -163.98 26.71
N ILE A 379 108.22 -164.79 27.27
CA ILE A 379 106.86 -164.97 26.75
C ILE A 379 106.08 -163.64 26.84
N GLU A 380 106.16 -162.92 27.96
CA GLU A 380 105.46 -161.64 28.18
C GLU A 380 106.00 -160.50 27.28
N LEU A 381 107.32 -160.47 27.05
CA LEU A 381 107.92 -159.59 26.05
C LEU A 381 107.43 -159.95 24.64
N CYS A 382 107.39 -161.24 24.29
CA CYS A 382 106.85 -161.69 23.02
C CYS A 382 105.36 -161.34 22.85
N GLU A 383 104.56 -161.35 23.91
CA GLU A 383 103.16 -160.91 23.86
C GLU A 383 103.02 -159.41 23.64
N ASN A 384 103.79 -158.58 24.35
CA ASN A 384 103.76 -157.12 24.15
C ASN A 384 104.26 -156.70 22.75
N VAL A 385 105.27 -157.40 22.22
CA VAL A 385 105.73 -157.23 20.84
C VAL A 385 104.68 -157.71 19.83
N LYS A 386 103.93 -158.78 20.13
CA LYS A 386 102.78 -159.20 19.31
C LYS A 386 101.62 -158.18 19.33
N GLN A 387 101.40 -157.46 20.45
CA GLN A 387 100.28 -156.52 20.61
C GLN A 387 100.54 -155.10 20.06
N GLY A 388 101.80 -154.67 19.93
CA GLY A 388 102.15 -153.47 19.17
C GLY A 388 101.84 -152.08 19.77
N THR A 389 101.17 -151.90 20.92
CA THR A 389 100.94 -150.56 21.57
C THR A 389 100.89 -150.57 23.12
N VAL A 390 101.21 -149.44 23.80
CA VAL A 390 101.21 -149.22 25.27
C VAL A 390 100.64 -147.82 25.67
N LYS A 391 100.06 -147.66 26.88
CA LYS A 391 99.47 -146.40 27.43
C LYS A 391 100.48 -145.50 28.19
N VAL A 392 100.30 -144.16 28.18
CA VAL A 392 101.13 -143.13 28.90
C VAL A 392 100.23 -142.07 29.60
N ASP A 393 100.68 -141.47 30.72
CA ASP A 393 99.99 -140.42 31.52
C ASP A 393 100.34 -138.97 31.09
N ILE A 394 99.38 -138.02 31.11
CA ILE A 394 99.46 -136.65 30.52
C ILE A 394 98.93 -135.52 31.46
N SER A 395 98.57 -135.81 32.72
CA SER A 395 97.91 -134.87 33.65
C SER A 395 98.64 -133.53 33.88
N ALA A 396 99.96 -133.54 34.06
CA ALA A 396 100.74 -132.34 34.40
C ALA A 396 100.69 -131.20 33.36
N ARG A 397 100.53 -131.52 32.07
CA ARG A 397 100.55 -130.51 31.00
C ARG A 397 99.27 -129.65 30.97
N ARG A 398 98.16 -130.18 31.49
CA ARG A 398 96.84 -129.51 31.47
C ARG A 398 96.71 -128.43 32.55
N GLU A 399 97.28 -128.66 33.73
CA GLU A 399 97.27 -127.69 34.83
C GLU A 399 98.08 -126.43 34.49
N GLU A 400 99.23 -126.57 33.81
CA GLU A 400 100.07 -125.44 33.43
C GLU A 400 99.35 -124.44 32.51
N LEU A 401 98.57 -124.94 31.55
CA LEU A 401 97.83 -124.10 30.59
C LEU A 401 96.74 -123.27 31.30
N THR A 402 96.00 -123.88 32.22
CA THR A 402 94.87 -123.25 32.93
C THR A 402 95.32 -122.04 33.75
N ARG A 403 96.45 -122.15 34.46
CA ARG A 403 96.98 -121.06 35.29
C ARG A 403 97.34 -119.80 34.49
N ARG A 404 97.92 -119.96 33.30
CA ARG A 404 98.33 -118.84 32.45
C ARG A 404 97.15 -118.00 31.96
N CYS A 405 96.00 -118.61 31.69
CA CYS A 405 94.81 -117.90 31.24
C CYS A 405 94.18 -117.05 32.35
N GLU A 406 94.15 -117.56 33.59
CA GLU A 406 93.62 -116.82 34.74
C GLU A 406 94.44 -115.57 35.05
N GLU A 407 95.78 -115.68 35.00
CA GLU A 407 96.69 -114.54 35.17
C GLU A 407 96.42 -113.43 34.14
N ARG A 408 96.18 -113.79 32.87
CA ARG A 408 95.86 -112.82 31.80
C ARG A 408 94.47 -112.20 31.95
N SER A 409 93.47 -112.99 32.34
CA SER A 409 92.07 -112.54 32.48
C SER A 409 91.87 -111.57 33.66
N ALA A 410 92.65 -111.69 34.73
CA ALA A 410 92.52 -110.83 35.91
C ALA A 410 92.76 -109.34 35.61
N ARG A 411 93.65 -109.02 34.67
CA ARG A 411 93.98 -107.63 34.29
C ARG A 411 92.77 -106.86 33.75
N TRP A 412 92.03 -107.47 32.82
CA TRP A 412 90.87 -106.83 32.18
C TRP A 412 89.70 -106.65 33.15
N ARG A 413 89.52 -107.59 34.09
CA ARG A 413 88.48 -107.49 35.12
C ARG A 413 88.69 -106.30 36.06
N ARG A 414 89.92 -106.08 36.53
CA ARG A 414 90.26 -104.93 37.39
C ARG A 414 90.00 -103.58 36.70
N ARG A 415 90.26 -103.49 35.38
CA ARG A 415 90.01 -102.25 34.63
C ARG A 415 88.51 -101.94 34.52
N LEU A 416 87.66 -102.94 34.32
CA LEU A 416 86.20 -102.78 34.32
C LEU A 416 85.65 -102.31 35.68
N GLU A 417 86.19 -102.80 36.79
CA GLU A 417 85.77 -102.34 38.13
C GLU A 417 86.17 -100.89 38.41
N ALA A 418 87.30 -100.43 37.87
CA ALA A 418 87.78 -99.05 38.04
C ALA A 418 86.92 -98.01 37.29
N LEU A 419 86.29 -98.37 36.17
CA LEU A 419 85.49 -97.44 35.34
C LEU A 419 84.08 -97.18 35.91
N ARG A 420 83.52 -98.11 36.70
CA ARG A 420 82.17 -97.98 37.29
C ARG A 420 81.94 -96.69 38.11
N PRO A 421 82.79 -96.30 39.07
CA PRO A 421 82.56 -95.11 39.89
C PRO A 421 82.63 -93.80 39.09
N GLU A 422 83.42 -93.73 38.02
CA GLU A 422 83.48 -92.54 37.15
C GLU A 422 82.15 -92.33 36.40
N ARG A 423 81.53 -93.42 35.95
CA ARG A 423 80.20 -93.37 35.28
C ARG A 423 79.11 -92.85 36.20
N GLU A 424 79.07 -93.31 37.44
CA GLU A 424 78.05 -92.90 38.41
C GLU A 424 78.14 -91.41 38.77
N LYS A 425 79.35 -90.86 38.86
CA LYS A 425 79.56 -89.42 39.09
C LYS A 425 79.01 -88.56 37.95
N LEU A 426 79.34 -88.91 36.70
CA LEU A 426 78.87 -88.16 35.52
C LEU A 426 77.33 -88.17 35.41
N LEU A 427 76.69 -89.31 35.67
CA LEU A 427 75.23 -89.42 35.67
C LEU A 427 74.56 -88.55 36.74
N ALA A 428 75.17 -88.43 37.93
CA ALA A 428 74.65 -87.59 39.01
C ALA A 428 74.73 -86.10 38.68
N GLU A 429 75.82 -85.64 38.04
CA GLU A 429 75.98 -84.25 37.61
C GLU A 429 74.98 -83.87 36.50
N LEU A 430 74.80 -84.76 35.51
CA LEU A 430 73.79 -84.60 34.47
C LEU A 430 72.38 -84.42 35.05
N SER A 431 71.99 -85.25 36.02
CA SER A 431 70.67 -85.15 36.67
C SER A 431 70.43 -83.82 37.40
N ARG A 432 71.49 -83.20 37.96
CA ARG A 432 71.39 -81.89 38.63
C ARG A 432 71.13 -80.78 37.61
N ILE A 433 71.84 -80.78 36.49
CA ILE A 433 71.67 -79.79 35.42
C ILE A 433 70.28 -79.91 34.80
N ASP A 434 69.81 -81.14 34.55
CA ASP A 434 68.46 -81.37 34.00
C ASP A 434 67.35 -80.82 34.90
N LYS A 435 67.45 -81.01 36.22
CA LYS A 435 66.49 -80.43 37.18
C LYS A 435 66.49 -78.91 37.17
N PHE A 436 67.66 -78.28 37.07
CA PHE A 436 67.79 -76.83 37.00
C PHE A 436 67.11 -76.27 35.74
N LEU A 437 67.42 -76.83 34.57
CA LEU A 437 66.83 -76.41 33.29
C LEU A 437 65.31 -76.57 33.26
N LEU A 438 64.77 -77.66 33.82
CA LEU A 438 63.33 -77.88 33.94
C LEU A 438 62.64 -76.83 34.82
N SER A 439 63.25 -76.45 35.95
CA SER A 439 62.69 -75.44 36.86
C SER A 439 62.63 -74.05 36.21
N ARG A 440 63.68 -73.69 35.45
CA ARG A 440 63.75 -72.43 34.71
C ARG A 440 62.73 -72.36 33.58
N ALA A 441 62.61 -73.42 32.78
CA ALA A 441 61.62 -73.50 31.72
C ALA A 441 60.17 -73.36 32.26
N ALA A 442 59.90 -73.88 33.46
CA ALA A 442 58.59 -73.73 34.11
C ALA A 442 58.33 -72.29 34.59
N GLU A 443 59.35 -71.58 35.05
CA GLU A 443 59.26 -70.19 35.50
C GLU A 443 59.08 -69.22 34.33
N GLU A 444 59.84 -69.38 33.25
CA GLU A 444 59.64 -68.63 32.00
C GLU A 444 58.22 -68.80 31.45
N ARG A 445 57.70 -70.03 31.49
CA ARG A 445 56.34 -70.31 31.00
C ARG A 445 55.28 -69.53 31.79
N LYS A 446 55.40 -69.46 33.12
CA LYS A 446 54.46 -68.69 33.97
C LYS A 446 54.53 -67.19 33.69
N GLU A 447 55.73 -66.63 33.50
CA GLU A 447 55.88 -65.21 33.17
C GLU A 447 55.34 -64.89 31.77
N ARG A 448 55.55 -65.77 30.79
CA ARG A 448 54.93 -65.64 29.46
C ARG A 448 53.40 -65.69 29.54
N GLU A 449 52.82 -66.61 30.30
CA GLU A 449 51.35 -66.69 30.50
C GLU A 449 50.78 -65.40 31.12
N LYS A 450 51.45 -64.81 32.12
CA LYS A 450 51.06 -63.52 32.70
C LYS A 450 51.17 -62.37 31.70
N PHE A 451 52.25 -62.34 30.91
CA PHE A 451 52.47 -61.34 29.87
C PHE A 451 51.35 -61.36 28.82
N PHE A 452 51.02 -62.53 28.28
CA PHE A 452 49.93 -62.69 27.31
C PHE A 452 48.57 -62.28 27.89
N ALA A 453 48.30 -62.59 29.16
CA ALA A 453 47.06 -62.18 29.81
C ALA A 453 46.94 -60.64 29.95
N GLN A 454 48.05 -59.94 30.19
CA GLN A 454 48.06 -58.47 30.21
C GLN A 454 47.93 -57.88 28.80
N GLU A 455 48.61 -58.46 27.82
CA GLU A 455 48.51 -58.05 26.41
C GLU A 455 47.07 -58.20 25.89
N GLU A 456 46.38 -59.28 26.27
CA GLU A 456 44.97 -59.47 25.94
C GLU A 456 44.07 -58.42 26.61
N LYS A 457 44.32 -58.06 27.87
CA LYS A 457 43.61 -56.97 28.55
C LYS A 457 43.82 -55.62 27.87
N LEU A 458 45.06 -55.30 27.49
CA LEU A 458 45.39 -54.09 26.75
C LEU A 458 44.67 -54.06 25.39
N ARG A 459 44.65 -55.18 24.67
CA ARG A 459 43.95 -55.31 23.39
C ARG A 459 42.45 -55.07 23.53
N ARG A 460 41.80 -55.62 24.58
CA ARG A 460 40.37 -55.39 24.87
C ARG A 460 40.10 -53.91 25.21
N ALA A 461 40.91 -53.32 26.08
CA ALA A 461 40.78 -51.91 26.45
C ALA A 461 40.96 -50.96 25.26
N ARG A 462 41.89 -51.26 24.34
CA ARG A 462 42.06 -50.52 23.08
C ARG A 462 40.83 -50.62 22.18
N ALA A 463 40.27 -51.82 22.01
CA ALA A 463 39.06 -52.01 21.22
C ALA A 463 37.84 -51.25 21.80
N GLU A 464 37.68 -51.24 23.11
CA GLU A 464 36.64 -50.44 23.79
C GLU A 464 36.84 -48.94 23.58
N LEU A 465 38.09 -48.46 23.66
CA LEU A 465 38.44 -47.07 23.40
C LEU A 465 38.14 -46.66 21.95
N ASP A 466 38.49 -47.50 20.98
CA ASP A 466 38.22 -47.24 19.56
C ASP A 466 36.71 -47.15 19.28
N GLU A 467 35.90 -48.00 19.92
CA GLU A 467 34.44 -47.94 19.84
C GLU A 467 33.87 -46.66 20.47
N LEU A 468 34.41 -46.22 21.62
CA LEU A 468 34.00 -44.95 22.22
C LEU A 468 34.38 -43.74 21.35
N ARG A 469 35.57 -43.74 20.73
CA ARG A 469 35.99 -42.70 19.78
C ARG A 469 35.12 -42.69 18.52
N ARG A 470 34.66 -43.87 18.05
CA ARG A 470 33.69 -43.97 16.96
C ARG A 470 32.37 -43.30 17.33
N ARG A 471 31.81 -43.59 18.51
CA ARG A 471 30.58 -42.95 19.02
C ARG A 471 30.74 -41.45 19.21
N GLN A 472 31.89 -41.01 19.72
CA GLN A 472 32.23 -39.59 19.84
C GLN A 472 32.17 -38.88 18.48
N SER A 473 32.76 -39.51 17.45
CA SER A 473 32.75 -39.00 16.07
C SER A 473 31.33 -38.96 15.48
N GLU A 474 30.51 -39.98 15.74
CA GLU A 474 29.10 -40.01 15.32
C GLU A 474 28.29 -38.87 15.94
N ILE A 475 28.47 -38.59 17.24
CA ILE A 475 27.82 -37.46 17.93
C ILE A 475 28.32 -36.12 17.38
N ALA A 476 29.62 -35.99 17.09
CA ALA A 476 30.18 -34.78 16.50
C ALA A 476 29.57 -34.49 15.11
N VAL A 477 29.38 -35.53 14.28
CA VAL A 477 28.69 -35.42 12.99
C VAL A 477 27.22 -35.04 13.17
N ALA A 478 26.52 -35.61 14.16
CA ALA A 478 25.14 -35.26 14.47
C ALA A 478 24.99 -33.79 14.89
N LEU A 479 25.89 -33.29 15.75
CA LEU A 479 25.94 -31.88 16.15
C LEU A 479 26.18 -30.96 14.96
N ALA A 480 27.16 -31.26 14.11
CA ALA A 480 27.43 -30.48 12.91
C ALA A 480 26.22 -30.44 11.96
N ARG A 481 25.53 -31.57 11.77
CA ARG A 481 24.28 -31.62 10.97
C ARG A 481 23.16 -30.78 11.58
N THR A 482 22.99 -30.82 12.90
CA THR A 482 21.99 -30.01 13.60
C THR A 482 22.31 -28.52 13.48
N GLN A 483 23.58 -28.14 13.57
CA GLN A 483 24.04 -26.75 13.39
C GLN A 483 23.77 -26.23 11.97
N VAL A 484 24.14 -27.00 10.93
CA VAL A 484 23.86 -26.61 9.53
C VAL A 484 22.37 -26.41 9.31
N ARG A 485 21.51 -27.29 9.85
CA ARG A 485 20.05 -27.14 9.75
C ARG A 485 19.51 -25.92 10.50
N GLU A 486 20.14 -25.52 11.60
CA GLU A 486 19.79 -24.30 12.32
C GLU A 486 20.17 -23.05 11.52
N GLU A 487 21.33 -23.07 10.87
CA GLU A 487 21.79 -22.01 9.96
C GLU A 487 20.87 -21.90 8.72
N ASP A 488 20.50 -23.04 8.11
CA ASP A 488 19.54 -23.10 7.01
C ASP A 488 18.17 -22.54 7.43
N LEU A 489 17.70 -22.89 8.63
CA LEU A 489 16.45 -22.38 9.16
C LEU A 489 16.52 -20.88 9.44
N ALA A 490 17.64 -20.39 9.97
CA ALA A 490 17.86 -18.96 10.19
C ALA A 490 17.92 -18.18 8.86
N ALA A 491 18.51 -18.77 7.81
CA ALA A 491 18.49 -18.20 6.47
C ALA A 491 17.06 -18.16 5.90
N ALA A 492 16.30 -19.26 6.03
CA ALA A 492 14.91 -19.33 5.59
C ALA A 492 14.02 -18.32 6.35
N ILE A 493 14.23 -18.12 7.65
CA ILE A 493 13.51 -17.09 8.44
C ILE A 493 13.81 -15.70 7.89
N ARG A 494 15.08 -15.41 7.56
CA ARG A 494 15.47 -14.11 7.01
C ARG A 494 14.89 -13.88 5.62
N GLU A 495 14.88 -14.91 4.77
CA GLU A 495 14.34 -14.82 3.41
C GLU A 495 12.81 -14.69 3.41
N ASP A 496 12.11 -15.50 4.20
CA ASP A 496 10.65 -15.58 4.17
C ASP A 496 9.94 -14.52 5.03
N LEU A 497 10.53 -14.14 6.18
CA LEU A 497 9.89 -13.26 7.16
C LEU A 497 10.56 -11.89 7.27
N ASP A 498 11.72 -11.68 6.65
CA ASP A 498 12.56 -10.49 6.82
C ASP A 498 12.86 -10.16 8.30
N LEU A 499 12.99 -11.22 9.10
CA LEU A 499 13.29 -11.15 10.54
C LEU A 499 14.60 -11.87 10.83
N SER A 500 15.32 -11.37 11.84
CA SER A 500 16.37 -12.12 12.49
C SER A 500 15.80 -13.17 13.45
N LEU A 501 16.60 -14.20 13.75
CA LEU A 501 16.23 -15.22 14.75
C LEU A 501 15.98 -14.61 16.14
N GLU A 502 16.67 -13.52 16.48
CA GLU A 502 16.51 -12.81 17.75
C GLU A 502 15.17 -12.08 17.82
N GLU A 503 14.76 -11.43 16.73
CA GLU A 503 13.45 -10.78 16.64
C GLU A 503 12.32 -11.81 16.69
N LEU A 504 12.47 -12.97 16.04
CA LEU A 504 11.50 -14.05 16.13
C LEU A 504 11.39 -14.63 17.55
N ARG A 505 12.51 -14.71 18.29
CA ARG A 505 12.51 -15.13 19.71
C ARG A 505 11.81 -14.15 20.62
N ALA A 506 11.86 -12.85 20.31
CA ALA A 506 11.17 -11.81 21.07
C ALA A 506 9.68 -11.72 20.73
N ASP A 507 9.23 -12.36 19.64
CA ASP A 507 7.83 -12.35 19.22
C ASP A 507 6.94 -13.09 20.25
N PRO A 508 5.78 -12.53 20.65
CA PRO A 508 4.84 -13.21 21.56
C PRO A 508 4.36 -14.58 21.07
N LEU A 509 4.41 -14.83 19.76
CA LEU A 509 4.06 -16.10 19.15
C LEU A 509 5.15 -17.16 19.29
N TRP A 510 6.33 -16.82 19.84
CA TRP A 510 7.42 -17.77 20.05
C TRP A 510 6.88 -18.99 20.81
N ASP A 511 6.40 -18.85 22.03
CA ASP A 511 5.97 -19.99 22.86
C ASP A 511 4.59 -20.58 22.51
N HIS A 512 4.03 -20.23 21.34
CA HIS A 512 2.74 -20.78 20.92
C HIS A 512 2.81 -22.32 20.82
N PRO A 513 1.86 -23.05 21.45
CA PRO A 513 1.85 -24.51 21.40
C PRO A 513 1.52 -25.00 19.98
N VAL A 514 2.18 -26.09 19.57
CA VAL A 514 1.95 -26.77 18.30
C VAL A 514 1.75 -28.25 18.60
N GLU A 515 0.54 -28.75 18.36
CA GLU A 515 0.18 -30.16 18.57
C GLU A 515 0.61 -31.04 17.39
N ASP A 516 0.47 -30.51 16.16
CA ASP A 516 0.75 -31.21 14.91
C ASP A 516 1.51 -30.28 13.94
N GLU A 517 2.82 -30.52 13.80
CA GLU A 517 3.68 -29.75 12.90
C GLU A 517 3.30 -29.96 11.43
N GLU A 518 2.91 -31.17 11.03
CA GLU A 518 2.57 -31.45 9.64
C GLU A 518 1.30 -30.72 9.22
N LYS A 519 0.29 -30.71 10.10
CA LYS A 519 -0.94 -29.96 9.85
C LYS A 519 -0.67 -28.47 9.72
N LEU A 520 0.13 -27.89 10.63
CA LEU A 520 0.51 -26.48 10.56
C LEU A 520 1.30 -26.17 9.28
N ALA A 521 2.25 -27.03 8.89
CA ALA A 521 3.02 -26.86 7.65
C ALA A 521 2.13 -26.91 6.40
N ARG A 522 1.14 -27.82 6.35
CA ARG A 522 0.15 -27.88 5.26
C ARG A 522 -0.72 -26.62 5.22
N GLU A 523 -1.11 -26.10 6.37
CA GLU A 523 -1.87 -24.85 6.45
C GLU A 523 -1.05 -23.65 5.97
N VAL A 524 0.22 -23.53 6.38
CA VAL A 524 1.15 -22.50 5.90
C VAL A 524 1.35 -22.62 4.39
N ALA A 525 1.55 -23.82 3.84
CA ALA A 525 1.67 -24.02 2.39
C ALA A 525 0.40 -23.64 1.63
N ARG A 526 -0.79 -23.98 2.16
CA ARG A 526 -2.07 -23.59 1.58
C ARG A 526 -2.27 -22.07 1.60
N LEU A 527 -1.91 -21.41 2.70
CA LEU A 527 -1.99 -19.96 2.84
C LEU A 527 -0.97 -19.25 1.93
N ARG A 528 0.24 -19.79 1.79
CA ARG A 528 1.25 -19.33 0.82
C ARG A 528 0.70 -19.36 -0.60
N ALA A 529 0.14 -20.49 -1.04
CA ALA A 529 -0.44 -20.61 -2.37
C ALA A 529 -1.60 -19.63 -2.60
N LYS A 530 -2.43 -19.39 -1.57
CA LYS A 530 -3.50 -18.36 -1.65
C LYS A 530 -2.93 -16.95 -1.71
N HIS A 531 -1.88 -16.64 -0.96
CA HIS A 531 -1.23 -15.34 -0.95
C HIS A 531 -0.53 -15.06 -2.29
N GLU A 532 0.21 -16.01 -2.83
CA GLU A 532 0.85 -15.92 -4.16
C GLU A 532 -0.20 -15.78 -5.28
N ALA A 533 -1.32 -16.51 -5.20
CA ALA A 533 -2.42 -16.40 -6.16
C ALA A 533 -3.15 -15.04 -6.10
N ALA A 534 -3.15 -14.39 -4.94
CA ALA A 534 -3.72 -13.05 -4.78
C ALA A 534 -2.85 -11.97 -5.43
N GLY A 535 -1.54 -12.22 -5.59
CA GLY A 535 -0.60 -11.34 -6.27
C GLY A 535 -0.25 -10.06 -5.50
N ALA A 536 0.65 -9.25 -6.07
CA ALA A 536 0.98 -7.92 -5.53
C ALA A 536 -0.24 -7.00 -5.73
N LEU A 537 -1.05 -6.89 -4.69
CA LEU A 537 -2.16 -5.96 -4.64
C LEU A 537 -1.63 -4.62 -4.15
N ASP A 538 -1.93 -3.58 -4.92
CA ASP A 538 -1.53 -2.22 -4.59
C ASP A 538 -2.41 -1.68 -3.44
N PRO A 539 -1.84 -1.38 -2.26
CA PRO A 539 -2.58 -0.79 -1.14
C PRO A 539 -3.30 0.51 -1.52
N LEU A 540 -2.82 1.21 -2.56
CA LEU A 540 -3.44 2.43 -3.08
C LEU A 540 -4.88 2.18 -3.56
N VAL A 541 -5.24 0.97 -3.98
CA VAL A 541 -6.59 0.66 -4.50
C VAL A 541 -7.68 0.79 -3.41
N ILE A 542 -7.35 0.40 -2.17
CA ILE A 542 -8.30 0.54 -1.05
C ILE A 542 -8.51 2.03 -0.75
N GLU A 543 -7.44 2.81 -0.79
CA GLU A 543 -7.50 4.25 -0.56
C GLU A 543 -8.23 4.98 -1.69
N GLU A 544 -7.96 4.63 -2.95
CA GLU A 544 -8.65 5.13 -4.14
C GLU A 544 -10.16 4.82 -4.10
N TYR A 545 -10.55 3.60 -3.71
CA TYR A 545 -11.95 3.25 -3.51
C TYR A 545 -12.60 4.16 -2.46
N ARG A 546 -11.95 4.36 -1.30
CA ARG A 546 -12.47 5.21 -0.22
C ARG A 546 -12.65 6.66 -0.70
N GLN A 547 -11.63 7.24 -1.33
CA GLN A 547 -11.69 8.62 -1.82
C GLN A 547 -12.77 8.80 -2.89
N THR A 548 -12.92 7.83 -3.79
CA THR A 548 -13.94 7.85 -4.85
C THR A 548 -15.35 7.70 -4.26
N GLN A 549 -15.52 6.86 -3.25
CA GLN A 549 -16.78 6.70 -2.51
C GLN A 549 -17.20 7.98 -1.80
N GLU A 550 -16.29 8.62 -1.06
CA GLU A 550 -16.56 9.90 -0.39
C GLU A 550 -16.98 10.99 -1.39
N ARG A 551 -16.31 11.06 -2.55
CA ARG A 551 -16.66 11.98 -3.62
C ARG A 551 -18.04 11.69 -4.23
N TYR A 552 -18.36 10.42 -4.46
CA TYR A 552 -19.67 10.01 -4.96
C TYR A 552 -20.79 10.38 -3.98
N ASP A 553 -20.61 10.08 -2.70
CA ASP A 553 -21.60 10.37 -1.65
C ASP A 553 -21.84 11.88 -1.52
N PHE A 554 -20.78 12.69 -1.56
CA PHE A 554 -20.87 14.15 -1.55
C PHE A 554 -21.66 14.68 -2.76
N LEU A 555 -21.31 14.26 -3.98
CA LEU A 555 -21.98 14.70 -5.20
C LEU A 555 -23.44 14.23 -5.27
N SER A 556 -23.74 13.05 -4.74
CA SER A 556 -25.11 12.54 -4.64
C SER A 556 -25.96 13.38 -3.68
N GLY A 557 -25.38 13.80 -2.55
CA GLY A 557 -25.98 14.77 -1.64
C GLY A 557 -26.29 16.11 -2.30
N GLU A 558 -25.29 16.71 -2.95
CA GLU A 558 -25.44 17.98 -3.68
C GLU A 558 -26.50 17.89 -4.79
N ALA A 559 -26.54 16.79 -5.56
CA ALA A 559 -27.57 16.58 -6.58
C ALA A 559 -28.98 16.57 -5.97
N ARG A 560 -29.16 15.97 -4.78
CA ARG A 560 -30.44 15.97 -4.07
C ARG A 560 -30.86 17.38 -3.68
N ASP A 561 -29.94 18.18 -3.15
CA ASP A 561 -30.21 19.54 -2.71
C ASP A 561 -30.50 20.47 -3.89
N LEU A 562 -29.79 20.31 -5.02
CA LEU A 562 -30.07 21.04 -6.26
C LEU A 562 -31.47 20.72 -6.81
N ARG A 563 -31.92 19.46 -6.75
CA ARG A 563 -33.29 19.08 -7.15
C ARG A 563 -34.36 19.73 -6.27
N LEU A 564 -34.12 19.84 -4.96
CA LEU A 564 -35.01 20.57 -4.05
C LEU A 564 -35.05 22.06 -4.40
N ALA A 565 -33.90 22.68 -4.61
CA ALA A 565 -33.80 24.08 -5.00
C ALA A 565 -34.48 24.37 -6.35
N GLU A 566 -34.38 23.46 -7.32
CA GLU A 566 -35.10 23.53 -8.60
C GLU A 566 -36.62 23.59 -8.38
N ALA A 567 -37.16 22.69 -7.56
CA ALA A 567 -38.59 22.62 -7.25
C ALA A 567 -39.09 23.90 -6.57
N ASP A 568 -38.33 24.43 -5.59
CA ASP A 568 -38.67 25.67 -4.90
C ASP A 568 -38.62 26.89 -5.82
N LEU A 569 -37.63 26.98 -6.71
CA LEU A 569 -37.53 28.07 -7.68
C LEU A 569 -38.69 28.07 -8.68
N ARG A 570 -39.14 26.89 -9.13
CA ARG A 570 -40.36 26.76 -9.95
C ARG A 570 -41.59 27.26 -9.20
N ARG A 571 -41.74 26.89 -7.93
CA ARG A 571 -42.86 27.33 -7.08
C ARG A 571 -42.89 28.85 -6.94
N VAL A 572 -41.74 29.46 -6.62
CA VAL A 572 -41.60 30.91 -6.48
C VAL A 572 -41.94 31.62 -7.80
N ALA A 573 -41.44 31.12 -8.93
CA ALA A 573 -41.74 31.72 -10.24
C ALA A 573 -43.25 31.70 -10.53
N ALA A 574 -43.93 30.56 -10.30
CA ALA A 574 -45.37 30.42 -10.50
C ALA A 574 -46.19 31.31 -9.57
N GLU A 575 -45.80 31.45 -8.30
CA GLU A 575 -46.44 32.37 -7.37
C GLU A 575 -46.32 33.83 -7.78
N MET A 576 -45.16 34.24 -8.31
CA MET A 576 -44.97 35.60 -8.81
C MET A 576 -45.83 35.85 -10.06
N GLU A 577 -45.94 34.90 -10.98
CA GLU A 577 -46.83 35.00 -12.14
C GLU A 577 -48.27 35.26 -11.72
N LYS A 578 -48.78 34.44 -10.80
CA LYS A 578 -50.16 34.57 -10.30
C LYS A 578 -50.42 35.95 -9.70
N LYS A 579 -49.44 36.54 -9.01
CA LYS A 579 -49.54 37.90 -8.45
C LYS A 579 -49.52 38.97 -9.55
N ILE A 580 -48.69 38.81 -10.58
CA ILE A 580 -48.60 39.72 -11.72
C ILE A 580 -49.95 39.75 -12.45
N THR A 581 -50.48 38.60 -12.84
CA THR A 581 -51.75 38.49 -13.58
C THR A 581 -52.92 39.05 -12.77
N ALA A 582 -53.02 38.72 -11.49
CA ALA A 582 -54.08 39.23 -10.63
C ALA A 582 -54.04 40.76 -10.43
N ALA A 583 -52.85 41.34 -10.30
CA ALA A 583 -52.69 42.79 -10.18
C ALA A 583 -53.00 43.51 -11.50
N PHE A 584 -52.52 42.97 -12.63
CA PHE A 584 -52.81 43.51 -13.95
C PHE A 584 -54.31 43.55 -14.25
N GLU A 585 -55.04 42.47 -14.01
CA GLU A 585 -56.49 42.40 -14.26
C GLU A 585 -57.28 43.46 -13.48
N ARG A 586 -56.92 43.66 -12.20
CA ARG A 586 -57.53 44.68 -11.34
C ARG A 586 -57.27 46.08 -11.88
N THR A 587 -56.00 46.39 -12.18
CA THR A 587 -55.58 47.71 -12.68
C THR A 587 -56.15 48.00 -14.07
N PHE A 588 -56.15 47.03 -14.98
CA PHE A 588 -56.77 47.14 -16.31
C PHE A 588 -58.25 47.54 -16.19
N GLY A 589 -59.00 46.87 -15.31
CA GLY A 589 -60.41 47.18 -15.08
C GLY A 589 -60.65 48.60 -14.53
N GLN A 590 -59.76 49.09 -13.66
CA GLN A 590 -59.85 50.44 -13.09
C GLN A 590 -59.50 51.52 -14.10
N ILE A 591 -58.37 51.37 -14.82
CA ILE A 591 -57.94 52.32 -15.86
C ILE A 591 -58.98 52.40 -16.98
N ASN A 592 -59.58 51.27 -17.38
CA ASN A 592 -60.62 51.26 -18.42
C ASN A 592 -61.86 52.10 -18.02
N LYS A 593 -62.25 52.08 -16.74
CA LYS A 593 -63.35 52.92 -16.22
C LYS A 593 -62.97 54.41 -16.17
N LEU A 594 -61.77 54.71 -15.69
CA LEU A 594 -61.25 56.09 -15.63
C LEU A 594 -61.07 56.69 -17.02
N PHE A 595 -60.63 55.88 -17.99
CA PHE A 595 -60.47 56.31 -19.38
C PHE A 595 -61.79 56.70 -20.02
N ASP A 596 -62.85 55.89 -19.85
CA ASP A 596 -64.20 56.25 -20.33
C ASP A 596 -64.72 57.53 -19.64
N HIS A 597 -64.44 57.71 -18.35
CA HIS A 597 -64.81 58.92 -17.60
C HIS A 597 -64.14 60.18 -18.16
N TYR A 598 -62.81 60.24 -18.18
CA TYR A 598 -62.08 61.41 -18.68
C TYR A 598 -62.34 61.66 -20.17
N PHE A 599 -62.51 60.61 -20.97
CA PHE A 599 -62.88 60.77 -22.37
C PHE A 599 -64.20 61.52 -22.53
N ARG A 600 -65.23 61.15 -21.77
CA ARG A 600 -66.54 61.84 -21.80
C ARG A 600 -66.42 63.29 -21.33
N THR A 601 -65.62 63.54 -20.29
CA THR A 601 -65.41 64.90 -19.75
C THR A 601 -64.73 65.80 -20.78
N VAL A 602 -63.71 65.29 -21.47
CA VAL A 602 -62.96 66.04 -22.49
C VAL A 602 -63.79 66.26 -23.76
N PHE A 603 -64.45 65.22 -24.30
CA PHE A 603 -65.24 65.31 -25.53
C PHE A 603 -66.66 65.88 -25.33
N GLY A 604 -67.13 66.01 -24.09
CA GLY A 604 -68.51 66.40 -23.80
C GLY A 604 -69.54 65.31 -24.17
N GLY A 605 -69.11 64.05 -24.23
CA GLY A 605 -69.91 62.89 -24.63
C GLY A 605 -69.09 61.75 -25.25
N GLY A 606 -69.75 60.74 -25.80
CA GLY A 606 -69.09 59.57 -26.43
C GLY A 606 -68.78 58.42 -25.46
N ARG A 607 -67.96 57.45 -25.90
CA ARG A 607 -67.45 56.35 -25.08
C ARG A 607 -66.04 55.94 -25.51
N ALA A 608 -65.23 55.52 -24.56
CA ALA A 608 -63.90 54.95 -24.80
C ALA A 608 -63.70 53.66 -24.00
N ARG A 609 -63.02 52.67 -24.58
CA ARG A 609 -62.71 51.39 -23.91
C ARG A 609 -61.37 50.85 -24.37
N LEU A 610 -60.71 50.13 -23.47
CA LEU A 610 -59.56 49.28 -23.75
C LEU A 610 -60.04 47.87 -24.06
N LYS A 611 -59.51 47.27 -25.12
CA LYS A 611 -59.77 45.87 -25.51
C LYS A 611 -58.48 45.06 -25.42
N LYS A 612 -58.60 43.81 -24.96
CA LYS A 612 -57.51 42.84 -25.03
C LYS A 612 -57.61 42.09 -26.34
N ILE A 613 -56.48 41.91 -27.01
CA ILE A 613 -56.35 41.13 -28.24
C ILE A 613 -55.32 40.03 -28.04
N ASP A 614 -55.47 38.92 -28.74
CA ASP A 614 -54.45 37.86 -28.76
C ASP A 614 -53.55 38.06 -29.99
N LEU A 615 -52.27 38.31 -29.76
CA LEU A 615 -51.25 38.59 -30.77
C LEU A 615 -50.77 37.31 -31.48
N ALA A 616 -51.10 36.13 -30.95
CA ALA A 616 -50.83 34.86 -31.63
C ALA A 616 -51.77 34.68 -32.84
N SER A 617 -53.07 34.96 -32.67
CA SER A 617 -54.07 34.81 -33.74
C SER A 617 -53.95 35.80 -34.90
N GLU A 618 -53.28 36.95 -34.72
CA GLU A 618 -53.05 37.90 -35.82
C GLU A 618 -51.80 37.60 -36.64
N LYS A 619 -50.79 36.90 -36.07
CA LYS A 619 -49.63 36.43 -36.84
C LYS A 619 -50.03 35.31 -37.80
N ASP A 620 -50.85 34.38 -37.34
CA ASP A 620 -51.38 33.31 -38.19
C ASP A 620 -52.24 33.87 -39.35
N ALA A 621 -52.98 34.98 -39.14
CA ALA A 621 -53.78 35.63 -40.18
C ALA A 621 -52.96 36.50 -41.16
N ALA A 622 -51.85 37.11 -40.71
CA ALA A 622 -50.97 37.92 -41.56
C ALA A 622 -49.96 37.07 -42.36
N ASP A 623 -49.56 35.92 -41.82
CA ASP A 623 -48.74 34.92 -42.51
C ASP A 623 -49.57 34.15 -43.56
N GLU A 624 -50.89 34.00 -43.38
CA GLU A 624 -51.81 33.44 -44.41
C GLU A 624 -52.03 34.39 -45.61
N GLU A 625 -51.96 35.72 -45.43
CA GLU A 625 -52.13 36.70 -46.53
C GLU A 625 -50.82 37.04 -47.29
N SER A 626 -49.65 36.67 -46.77
CA SER A 626 -48.33 36.95 -47.39
C SER A 626 -47.52 35.71 -47.79
N GLY A 627 -48.07 34.51 -47.61
CA GLY A 627 -47.38 33.24 -47.82
C GLY A 627 -48.08 32.27 -48.78
N ALA A 628 -48.80 32.75 -49.79
CA ALA A 628 -49.31 31.88 -50.86
C ALA A 628 -48.24 31.65 -51.94
N GLU A 629 -47.10 31.03 -51.58
CA GLU A 629 -46.20 30.29 -52.48
C GLU A 629 -44.97 29.82 -51.68
N ALA A 630 -45.06 28.61 -51.12
CA ALA A 630 -43.98 27.68 -50.76
C ALA A 630 -44.19 27.03 -49.37
N ALA A 631 -44.93 25.92 -49.34
CA ALA A 631 -44.79 24.89 -48.30
C ALA A 631 -45.47 23.59 -48.75
N GLU A 632 -44.79 22.81 -49.58
CA GLU A 632 -44.90 21.35 -49.53
C GLU A 632 -43.58 20.81 -48.96
N GLU A 633 -43.69 19.71 -48.21
CA GLU A 633 -42.62 18.95 -47.57
C GLU A 633 -42.13 19.45 -46.19
N ALA A 634 -42.81 18.98 -45.14
CA ALA A 634 -42.19 18.17 -44.08
C ALA A 634 -43.22 17.82 -43.00
N SER A 635 -43.83 16.65 -43.12
CA SER A 635 -44.44 15.95 -41.99
C SER A 635 -43.51 14.81 -41.61
N GLU A 636 -43.00 14.80 -40.37
CA GLU A 636 -43.09 13.64 -39.48
C GLU A 636 -42.43 13.92 -38.12
N GLU A 637 -43.20 13.57 -37.09
CA GLU A 637 -42.79 13.05 -35.78
C GLU A 637 -41.88 13.90 -34.87
N THR A 638 -42.51 14.56 -33.88
CA THR A 638 -42.24 14.23 -32.47
C THR A 638 -43.38 14.70 -31.56
N GLU A 639 -44.26 13.78 -31.17
CA GLU A 639 -45.04 13.93 -29.94
C GLU A 639 -44.09 13.79 -28.75
N SER A 640 -43.61 14.91 -28.22
CA SER A 640 -43.09 14.94 -26.86
C SER A 640 -43.65 16.14 -26.10
N ASP A 641 -44.20 15.78 -24.95
CA ASP A 641 -44.80 16.58 -23.91
C ASP A 641 -44.03 17.89 -23.64
N SER A 642 -44.50 18.97 -24.24
CA SER A 642 -44.17 20.32 -23.81
C SER A 642 -45.46 21.15 -23.78
N ARG A 643 -46.20 21.02 -22.68
CA ARG A 643 -47.09 22.10 -22.22
C ARG A 643 -46.22 23.33 -21.93
N ARG A 644 -45.85 24.07 -22.97
CA ARG A 644 -45.15 25.35 -22.89
C ARG A 644 -46.01 26.32 -22.07
N PRO A 645 -45.54 26.82 -20.92
CA PRO A 645 -46.22 27.87 -20.17
C PRO A 645 -45.83 29.24 -20.75
N GLU A 646 -46.00 29.44 -22.06
CA GLU A 646 -45.65 30.70 -22.76
C GLU A 646 -46.86 31.36 -23.43
N LYS A 647 -48.09 30.93 -23.11
CA LYS A 647 -49.31 31.55 -23.66
C LYS A 647 -49.66 32.93 -23.09
N GLU A 648 -49.03 33.39 -22.00
CA GLU A 648 -49.46 34.65 -21.36
C GLU A 648 -48.82 35.93 -21.94
N THR A 649 -47.73 35.80 -22.71
CA THR A 649 -47.11 36.93 -23.43
C THR A 649 -47.80 37.28 -24.75
N SER A 650 -48.83 36.54 -25.16
CA SER A 650 -49.53 36.82 -26.42
C SER A 650 -50.63 37.87 -26.30
N VAL A 651 -51.07 38.27 -25.11
CA VAL A 651 -52.18 39.24 -25.00
C VAL A 651 -51.68 40.68 -25.12
N GLY A 652 -52.17 41.43 -26.12
CA GLY A 652 -51.95 42.87 -26.32
C GLY A 652 -53.16 43.72 -25.92
N ILE A 653 -53.01 45.05 -25.91
CA ILE A 653 -54.09 46.00 -25.59
C ILE A 653 -54.28 47.00 -26.71
N VAL A 654 -55.54 47.23 -27.11
CA VAL A 654 -55.91 48.21 -28.14
C VAL A 654 -56.93 49.20 -27.59
N ILE A 655 -56.78 50.47 -27.97
CA ILE A 655 -57.71 51.55 -27.63
C ILE A 655 -58.86 51.59 -28.65
N SER A 656 -60.09 51.61 -28.16
CA SER A 656 -61.31 51.71 -28.98
C SER A 656 -62.16 52.89 -28.51
N VAL A 657 -62.44 53.83 -29.42
CA VAL A 657 -63.16 55.07 -29.09
C VAL A 657 -64.38 55.30 -29.99
N LYS A 658 -65.36 56.00 -29.43
CA LYS A 658 -66.58 56.44 -30.11
C LYS A 658 -66.87 57.89 -29.70
N PRO A 659 -66.43 58.89 -30.49
CA PRO A 659 -66.74 60.30 -30.24
C PRO A 659 -68.26 60.57 -30.28
N PRO A 660 -68.76 61.67 -29.68
CA PRO A 660 -70.17 62.01 -29.68
C PRO A 660 -70.71 62.18 -31.11
N GLY A 661 -71.89 61.62 -31.40
CA GLY A 661 -72.53 61.71 -32.72
C GLY A 661 -71.93 60.83 -33.83
N LYS A 662 -70.83 60.12 -33.59
CA LYS A 662 -70.16 59.25 -34.58
C LYS A 662 -70.28 57.75 -34.21
N LYS A 663 -70.13 56.86 -35.20
CA LYS A 663 -69.95 55.40 -34.94
C LYS A 663 -68.55 55.16 -34.35
N ALA A 664 -68.26 53.94 -33.89
CA ALA A 664 -66.90 53.61 -33.46
C ALA A 664 -65.98 53.70 -34.68
N ILE A 665 -64.88 54.45 -34.55
CA ILE A 665 -63.96 54.79 -35.64
C ILE A 665 -62.55 54.37 -35.20
N GLY A 666 -61.73 53.89 -36.13
CA GLY A 666 -60.32 53.58 -35.88
C GLY A 666 -59.51 54.85 -35.55
N LEU A 667 -58.43 54.72 -34.78
CA LEU A 667 -57.64 55.86 -34.32
C LEU A 667 -57.09 56.73 -35.48
N ASP A 668 -56.84 56.13 -36.64
CA ASP A 668 -56.28 56.80 -37.83
C ASP A 668 -57.26 57.75 -38.52
N MET A 669 -58.56 57.57 -38.28
CA MET A 669 -59.65 58.34 -38.91
C MET A 669 -60.11 59.53 -38.05
N LEU A 670 -59.41 59.79 -36.93
CA LEU A 670 -59.65 60.93 -36.04
C LEU A 670 -58.82 62.15 -36.50
N SER A 671 -59.36 63.36 -36.29
CA SER A 671 -58.58 64.59 -36.54
C SER A 671 -57.39 64.70 -35.58
N GLY A 672 -56.36 65.49 -35.92
CA GLY A 672 -55.19 65.69 -35.02
C GLY A 672 -55.57 66.22 -33.63
N GLY A 673 -56.58 67.09 -33.54
CA GLY A 673 -57.14 67.56 -32.28
C GLY A 673 -57.90 66.45 -31.52
N GLU A 674 -58.71 65.64 -32.21
CA GLU A 674 -59.42 64.51 -31.60
C GLU A 674 -58.44 63.45 -31.07
N ARG A 675 -57.38 63.13 -31.81
CA ARG A 675 -56.29 62.22 -31.37
C ARG A 675 -55.59 62.74 -30.11
N SER A 676 -55.29 64.03 -30.08
CA SER A 676 -54.71 64.67 -28.89
C SER A 676 -55.61 64.52 -27.66
N LEU A 677 -56.93 64.72 -27.83
CA LEU A 677 -57.91 64.58 -26.74
C LEU A 677 -58.05 63.12 -26.25
N VAL A 678 -58.03 62.12 -27.15
CA VAL A 678 -58.05 60.70 -26.75
C VAL A 678 -56.82 60.35 -25.92
N SER A 679 -55.66 60.81 -26.37
CA SER A 679 -54.39 60.59 -25.69
C SER A 679 -54.37 61.21 -24.30
N LEU A 680 -54.85 62.46 -24.18
CA LEU A 680 -54.98 63.16 -22.91
C LEU A 680 -55.94 62.44 -21.97
N ALA A 681 -57.08 61.95 -22.46
CA ALA A 681 -58.02 61.18 -21.64
C ALA A 681 -57.39 59.88 -21.10
N PHE A 682 -56.63 59.16 -21.93
CA PHE A 682 -55.93 57.95 -21.49
C PHE A 682 -54.85 58.25 -20.46
N LEU A 683 -54.06 59.28 -20.73
CA LEU A 683 -53.05 59.78 -19.81
C LEU A 683 -53.64 60.17 -18.45
N PHE A 684 -54.73 60.92 -18.42
CA PHE A 684 -55.40 61.30 -17.19
C PHE A 684 -55.95 60.10 -16.43
N ALA A 685 -56.41 59.06 -17.13
CA ALA A 685 -56.80 57.81 -16.49
C ALA A 685 -55.62 57.10 -15.78
N LEU A 686 -54.42 57.16 -16.37
CA LEU A 686 -53.20 56.61 -15.77
C LEU A 686 -52.77 57.42 -14.56
N ILE A 687 -52.75 58.76 -14.67
CA ILE A 687 -52.42 59.68 -13.57
C ILE A 687 -53.42 59.53 -12.41
N ALA A 688 -54.71 59.40 -12.71
CA ALA A 688 -55.73 59.24 -11.67
C ALA A 688 -55.62 57.89 -10.93
N HIS A 689 -55.22 56.83 -11.62
CA HIS A 689 -55.04 55.51 -11.02
C HIS A 689 -53.76 55.44 -10.17
N ASN A 690 -52.65 55.94 -10.69
CA ASN A 690 -51.36 55.97 -10.01
C ASN A 690 -50.79 57.40 -10.02
N PRO A 691 -51.20 58.26 -9.05
CA PRO A 691 -50.86 59.67 -9.06
C PRO A 691 -49.37 59.88 -8.77
N PRO A 692 -48.59 60.41 -9.73
CA PRO A 692 -47.20 60.76 -9.48
C PRO A 692 -47.13 62.01 -8.58
N PRO A 693 -45.99 62.23 -7.89
CA PRO A 693 -45.74 63.42 -7.07
C PRO A 693 -45.99 64.75 -7.80
N PHE A 694 -45.57 64.81 -9.07
CA PHE A 694 -45.83 65.94 -9.96
C PHE A 694 -45.88 65.48 -11.42
N VAL A 695 -46.52 66.28 -12.27
CA VAL A 695 -46.59 66.11 -13.73
C VAL A 695 -46.24 67.43 -14.41
N LEU A 696 -45.36 67.36 -15.39
CA LEU A 696 -45.01 68.48 -16.27
C LEU A 696 -45.61 68.26 -17.67
N LEU A 697 -46.41 69.22 -18.14
CA LEU A 697 -47.07 69.21 -19.44
C LEU A 697 -46.49 70.33 -20.30
N ASP A 698 -45.76 70.01 -21.37
CA ASP A 698 -45.16 70.99 -22.29
C ASP A 698 -45.98 71.10 -23.58
N GLU A 699 -46.83 72.14 -23.65
CA GLU A 699 -47.69 72.51 -24.78
C GLU A 699 -48.60 71.36 -25.28
N VAL A 700 -49.08 70.52 -24.36
CA VAL A 700 -49.91 69.34 -24.68
C VAL A 700 -51.29 69.72 -25.24
N GLU A 701 -51.76 70.93 -24.95
CA GLU A 701 -53.04 71.46 -25.35
C GLU A 701 -52.98 72.37 -26.60
N ALA A 702 -51.82 72.46 -27.26
CA ALA A 702 -51.60 73.38 -28.38
C ALA A 702 -52.55 73.15 -29.57
N ALA A 703 -53.04 71.92 -29.75
CA ALA A 703 -53.97 71.53 -30.82
C ALA A 703 -55.46 71.65 -30.41
N LEU A 704 -55.75 72.13 -29.19
CA LEU A 704 -57.12 72.22 -28.67
C LEU A 704 -57.75 73.58 -28.95
N ASP A 705 -59.04 73.58 -29.27
CA ASP A 705 -59.86 74.79 -29.30
C ASP A 705 -60.12 75.34 -27.87
N GLU A 706 -60.65 76.55 -27.77
CA GLU A 706 -60.88 77.21 -26.46
C GLU A 706 -61.85 76.41 -25.57
N ALA A 707 -62.87 75.76 -26.15
CA ALA A 707 -63.86 75.00 -25.41
C ALA A 707 -63.25 73.74 -24.76
N ASN A 708 -62.43 72.98 -25.50
CA ASN A 708 -61.75 71.80 -24.98
C ASN A 708 -60.58 72.18 -24.06
N ALA A 709 -59.88 73.29 -24.33
CA ALA A 709 -58.86 73.84 -23.42
C ALA A 709 -59.45 74.20 -22.05
N ARG A 710 -60.67 74.74 -22.00
CA ARG A 710 -61.39 74.97 -20.74
C ARG A 710 -61.68 73.68 -19.98
N ARG A 711 -62.17 72.64 -20.67
CA ARG A 711 -62.43 71.32 -20.06
C ARG A 711 -61.14 70.66 -19.55
N PHE A 712 -60.06 70.78 -20.31
CA PHE A 712 -58.72 70.37 -19.88
C PHE A 712 -58.30 71.08 -18.59
N GLY A 713 -58.50 72.40 -18.50
CA GLY A 713 -58.23 73.17 -17.27
C GLY A 713 -59.05 72.70 -16.04
N LEU A 714 -60.29 72.24 -16.25
CA LEU A 714 -61.11 71.66 -15.16
C LEU A 714 -60.55 70.32 -14.66
N ILE A 715 -60.16 69.44 -15.59
CA ILE A 715 -59.56 68.14 -15.24
C ILE A 715 -58.22 68.33 -14.53
N LEU A 716 -57.41 69.31 -14.96
CA LEU A 716 -56.17 69.64 -14.25
C LEU A 716 -56.44 70.04 -12.80
N ARG A 717 -57.47 70.85 -12.55
CA ARG A 717 -57.85 71.24 -11.18
C ARG A 717 -58.30 70.04 -10.35
N GLU A 718 -59.12 69.16 -10.92
CA GLU A 718 -59.56 67.92 -10.24
C GLU A 718 -58.37 67.03 -9.85
N LEU A 719 -57.48 66.75 -10.80
CA LEU A 719 -56.29 65.93 -10.54
C LEU A 719 -55.28 66.61 -9.62
N SER A 720 -55.30 67.95 -9.54
CA SER A 720 -54.34 68.73 -8.76
C SER A 720 -54.44 68.51 -7.24
N GLU A 721 -55.55 67.92 -6.77
CA GLU A 721 -55.72 67.51 -5.37
C GLU A 721 -54.69 66.47 -4.91
N LYS A 722 -54.23 65.60 -5.82
CA LYS A 722 -53.31 64.50 -5.51
C LYS A 722 -51.95 64.61 -6.18
N THR A 723 -51.88 65.34 -7.30
CA THR A 723 -50.66 65.45 -8.11
C THR A 723 -50.39 66.93 -8.43
N GLN A 724 -49.16 67.37 -8.23
CA GLN A 724 -48.78 68.74 -8.57
C GLN A 724 -48.60 68.89 -10.09
N PHE A 725 -49.18 69.91 -10.71
CA PHE A 725 -49.02 70.17 -12.15
C PHE A 725 -48.12 71.37 -12.42
N VAL A 726 -47.21 71.19 -13.38
CA VAL A 726 -46.46 72.26 -14.03
C VAL A 726 -46.85 72.23 -15.51
N VAL A 727 -47.34 73.34 -16.05
CA VAL A 727 -47.88 73.39 -17.41
C VAL A 727 -47.20 74.48 -18.20
N ILE A 728 -46.49 74.14 -19.27
CA ILE A 728 -45.94 75.10 -20.22
C ILE A 728 -47.00 75.32 -21.29
N THR A 729 -47.52 76.55 -21.37
CA THR A 729 -48.69 76.84 -22.20
C THR A 729 -48.62 78.25 -22.80
N HIS A 730 -49.24 78.41 -23.96
CA HIS A 730 -49.60 79.70 -24.53
C HIS A 730 -51.14 79.91 -24.59
N ASN A 731 -51.92 78.93 -24.15
CA ASN A 731 -53.38 78.96 -24.15
C ASN A 731 -53.92 79.72 -22.92
N ARG A 732 -54.73 80.74 -23.17
CA ARG A 732 -55.29 81.61 -22.13
C ARG A 732 -56.21 80.87 -21.16
N GLU A 733 -56.97 79.89 -21.63
CA GLU A 733 -57.90 79.13 -20.78
C GLU A 733 -57.13 78.20 -19.81
N THR A 734 -56.02 77.63 -20.25
CA THR A 734 -55.13 76.82 -19.39
C THR A 734 -54.40 77.69 -18.37
N MET A 735 -53.96 78.89 -18.75
CA MET A 735 -53.35 79.85 -17.82
C MET A 735 -54.30 80.25 -16.69
N ARG A 736 -55.61 80.39 -16.97
CA ARG A 736 -56.64 80.68 -15.95
C ARG A 736 -56.81 79.56 -14.94
N ALA A 737 -56.42 78.33 -15.28
CA ALA A 737 -56.46 77.21 -14.35
C ALA A 737 -55.29 77.22 -13.35
N ALA A 738 -54.22 77.98 -13.62
CA ALA A 738 -53.01 78.01 -12.79
C ALA A 738 -53.11 78.96 -11.59
N GLU A 739 -52.50 78.54 -10.47
CA GLU A 739 -52.37 79.32 -9.23
C GLU A 739 -51.11 80.20 -9.24
N LEU A 740 -50.07 79.78 -9.99
CA LEU A 740 -48.80 80.47 -10.10
C LEU A 740 -48.37 80.58 -11.57
N LEU A 741 -47.93 81.76 -12.01
CA LEU A 741 -47.45 81.99 -13.38
C LEU A 741 -45.97 82.39 -13.39
N TYR A 742 -45.18 81.68 -14.20
CA TYR A 742 -43.79 82.03 -14.50
C TYR A 742 -43.66 82.47 -15.94
N GLY A 743 -43.36 83.75 -16.16
CA GLY A 743 -42.98 84.28 -17.45
C GLY A 743 -41.50 84.03 -17.74
N VAL A 744 -41.18 83.33 -18.82
CA VAL A 744 -39.81 83.21 -19.34
C VAL A 744 -39.64 84.22 -20.47
N THR A 745 -38.67 85.12 -20.34
CA THR A 745 -38.34 86.13 -21.36
C THR A 745 -36.87 86.01 -21.76
N MET A 746 -36.53 86.49 -22.95
CA MET A 746 -35.13 86.56 -23.37
C MET A 746 -34.56 87.92 -22.98
N GLY A 747 -33.46 87.93 -22.23
CA GLY A 747 -32.75 89.16 -21.90
C GLY A 747 -32.01 89.74 -23.12
N PRO A 748 -31.56 91.00 -23.04
CA PRO A 748 -30.75 91.64 -24.09
C PRO A 748 -29.39 90.95 -24.27
N ASP A 749 -28.95 90.21 -23.26
CA ASP A 749 -27.78 89.34 -23.24
C ASP A 749 -28.02 87.98 -23.92
N GLY A 750 -29.19 87.74 -24.53
CA GLY A 750 -29.51 86.46 -25.19
C GLY A 750 -29.62 85.27 -24.24
N ALA A 751 -29.75 85.52 -22.93
CA ALA A 751 -30.00 84.51 -21.92
C ALA A 751 -31.45 84.59 -21.42
N SER A 752 -32.07 83.44 -21.16
CA SER A 752 -33.40 83.37 -20.58
C SER A 752 -33.40 83.96 -19.16
N ARG A 753 -34.41 84.79 -18.87
CA ARG A 753 -34.70 85.34 -17.55
C ARG A 753 -36.10 84.93 -17.11
N LEU A 754 -36.25 84.71 -15.81
CA LEU A 754 -37.52 84.37 -15.20
C LEU A 754 -38.17 85.62 -14.62
N LEU A 755 -39.47 85.77 -14.86
CA LEU A 755 -40.34 86.74 -14.22
C LEU A 755 -41.43 85.95 -13.52
N SER A 756 -41.54 86.09 -12.20
CA SER A 756 -42.63 85.47 -11.44
C SER A 756 -43.80 86.45 -11.37
N VAL A 757 -45.02 85.98 -11.65
CA VAL A 757 -46.23 86.78 -11.56
C VAL A 757 -47.31 85.92 -10.92
N ARG A 758 -48.00 86.45 -9.90
CA ARG A 758 -49.20 85.81 -9.38
C ARG A 758 -50.40 86.29 -10.19
N PRO A 759 -51.30 85.40 -10.67
CA PRO A 759 -52.49 85.80 -11.43
C PRO A 759 -53.32 86.88 -10.71
N GLU A 760 -53.38 86.82 -9.38
CA GLU A 760 -54.06 87.77 -8.49
C GLU A 760 -53.48 89.21 -8.56
N ASN A 761 -52.21 89.35 -8.99
CA ASN A 761 -51.50 90.62 -9.08
C ASN A 761 -51.59 91.28 -10.46
N VAL A 762 -52.34 90.68 -11.40
CA VAL A 762 -52.54 91.21 -12.76
C VAL A 762 -53.90 91.91 -12.82
N ALA A 763 -53.90 93.21 -13.11
CA ALA A 763 -55.12 93.98 -13.31
C ALA A 763 -55.87 93.53 -14.59
N ALA A 764 -57.17 93.85 -14.70
CA ALA A 764 -58.00 93.46 -15.85
C ALA A 764 -57.51 94.03 -17.20
N ASP A 765 -56.65 95.06 -17.17
CA ASP A 765 -55.97 95.68 -18.31
C ASP A 765 -54.63 95.02 -18.67
N GLY A 766 -54.24 93.95 -17.97
CA GLY A 766 -53.00 93.19 -18.19
C GLY A 766 -51.75 93.77 -17.50
N LYS A 767 -51.87 94.82 -16.68
CA LYS A 767 -50.73 95.42 -15.98
C LYS A 767 -50.49 94.74 -14.61
N ILE A 768 -49.23 94.48 -14.30
CA ILE A 768 -48.79 93.85 -13.04
C ILE A 768 -48.71 94.92 -11.95
N LYS A 769 -49.44 94.72 -10.84
CA LYS A 769 -49.57 95.69 -9.74
C LYS A 769 -48.31 95.80 -8.86
N GLU A 770 -47.49 94.76 -8.76
CA GLU A 770 -46.20 94.76 -8.06
C GLU A 770 -45.27 93.68 -8.65
N LYS A 771 -43.98 94.01 -8.86
CA LYS A 771 -42.93 93.01 -9.13
C LYS A 771 -42.49 92.43 -7.78
N VAL A 772 -42.55 91.11 -7.64
CA VAL A 772 -41.91 90.37 -6.54
C VAL A 772 -40.74 89.56 -7.09
#